data_AF-A0AAE0UI64-F1
#
_entry.id   AF-A0AAE0UI64-F1
#
_cell.length_a   1.000
_cell.length_b   1.000
_cell.length_c   1.000
_cell.angle_alpha   90.00
_cell.angle_beta   90.00
_cell.angle_gamma   90.00
#
_symmetry.space_group_name_H-M   'P 1'
#
loop_
_entity.id
_entity.type
_entity.pdbx_description
1 polymer ?
#
loop_
_entity_poly.entity_id
_entity_poly.type
_entity_poly.pdbx_seq_one_letter_code
_entity_poly.pdbx_strand_id
1 'polypeptide(L)'
;MREEHFTLSSVEKSWFQRKVYEWDPYFKFPNRIIATVVLCFFSLYLGGLLKYPGYQIAFTLWGYLIAHLAMFVGGLVFVYMVISPIRTYGFLHWLTDLIIVLANFFVVLAVMALQRMFLHMFFLQDKISSTDKDKPLALNNRKVFHNVNYFLFFFNVILGLMSCMMRLLKSSAVGLMLLSCIERAIMPQGFEILDKSYCTWLGMIITDHHHSNPVLLSFCHLMLHHTPRRVRAEEPPLLKSERPGRERALTRWFLMYTLVRNPKLILMRKQAVQSKTDTEFAFAWASQNVSSAPVNETILMHNCKTFENFFVPWSMLPSVFIILLLSFMERRKELCEYERRFPCLNGRFNFVIPVDFTGKKQNRWSYGFAFGVVTPFMINLMLNSTNLLNFPNYLKVLEVVIVALIVSIACLPLFTCLSTPHRLFGGVLGLIYSLSWFIALLWKLIFCREILASEGHQYHVWYLHSIPQLLCLAFLVCRFGSIIKKGVRSRMRNYSKQEEVMKYEYKHVQRLLRRPTEASVEKSWFQRKVYEWDPYFKFPNRIIATVVLCFLGLYMVITTEQTITSYYISYLEESSVMGNITTELIYITNTWYITTACATLSSLVHISHVLVYYRTHIKSLRAGERKYFPKMYKLNSVDGVVGFLKYPGYQIAFSVWGYVIVHIAMFMIGLMFVCLVILPIQIFGILLWLKWVAMSLANFLTLIGLMRLQCILGQIFFLQDKTSPTEKMKPLAIKNRKAFHNFNYFFFFFNMVLGLMNCLLRIIKSLAVGVMLVSRIERTIMPEGFETLDSSYCTWLGMIMADHHHSNPVLVCFCHLLLKHPSEDIQDEGYSRLHREPLEKNRVHIRWHLVYSLLRNPKLILLRKKHKQENDKDRELAYIWTVTNT
;
A
#
# COMPACT_ATOMS: atom_id res chain seq x y z
N MET A 1 33.33 -36.54 15.60
CA MET A 1 32.06 -35.78 15.49
C MET A 1 32.38 -34.36 15.06
N ARG A 2 31.41 -33.55 14.61
CA ARG A 2 31.67 -32.26 13.92
C ARG A 2 31.39 -31.08 14.85
N GLU A 3 32.41 -30.28 15.15
CA GLU A 3 32.23 -29.00 15.85
C GLU A 3 31.64 -27.96 14.87
N GLU A 4 30.56 -27.29 15.27
CA GLU A 4 29.95 -26.23 14.47
C GLU A 4 30.46 -24.84 14.92
N HIS A 5 31.28 -24.21 14.08
CA HIS A 5 31.70 -22.83 14.29
C HIS A 5 30.51 -21.86 14.16
N PHE A 6 29.92 -21.47 15.29
CA PHE A 6 28.91 -20.42 15.37
C PHE A 6 29.50 -19.05 14.95
N THR A 7 29.36 -18.70 13.67
CA THR A 7 29.84 -17.42 13.13
C THR A 7 29.00 -16.27 13.69
N LEU A 8 29.56 -15.50 14.62
CA LEU A 8 28.89 -14.43 15.35
C LEU A 8 28.63 -13.19 14.46
N SER A 9 27.67 -13.34 13.57
CA SER A 9 27.18 -12.37 12.59
C SER A 9 25.88 -11.74 13.06
N SER A 10 25.66 -10.47 12.72
CA SER A 10 24.47 -9.66 13.06
C SER A 10 24.02 -9.72 14.52
N VAL A 11 24.73 -9.01 15.40
CA VAL A 11 24.08 -8.32 16.53
C VAL A 11 23.14 -7.27 15.92
N GLU A 12 21.85 -7.60 15.79
CA GLU A 12 20.85 -6.64 15.33
C GLU A 12 20.65 -5.54 16.37
N LYS A 13 20.87 -4.29 15.97
CA LYS A 13 20.41 -3.14 16.75
C LYS A 13 18.88 -3.16 16.80
N SER A 14 18.33 -3.09 18.02
CA SER A 14 16.88 -3.02 18.22
C SER A 14 16.25 -1.88 17.42
N TRP A 15 14.99 -2.05 17.04
CA TRP A 15 14.21 -1.09 16.24
C TRP A 15 14.26 0.33 16.82
N PHE A 16 14.26 0.45 18.16
CA PHE A 16 14.36 1.71 18.89
C PHE A 16 15.69 2.45 18.67
N GLN A 17 16.84 1.74 18.68
CA GLN A 17 18.15 2.36 18.43
C GLN A 17 18.28 2.96 17.02
N ARG A 18 17.57 2.42 16.02
CA ARG A 18 17.50 3.03 14.68
C ARG A 18 16.68 4.34 14.71
N LYS A 19 15.51 4.32 15.34
CA LYS A 19 14.53 5.43 15.27
C LYS A 19 14.85 6.65 16.14
N VAL A 20 15.65 6.49 17.19
CA VAL A 20 16.05 7.58 18.11
C VAL A 20 17.30 8.33 17.64
N TYR A 21 18.22 7.66 16.92
CA TYR A 21 19.47 8.27 16.46
C TYR A 21 19.42 8.80 15.01
N GLU A 22 18.45 8.38 14.19
CA GLU A 22 18.20 8.93 12.84
C GLU A 22 17.10 10.02 12.85
N TRP A 23 17.12 10.90 13.86
CA TRP A 23 16.28 12.11 13.89
C TRP A 23 16.98 13.27 13.17
N ASP A 24 16.25 13.96 12.30
CA ASP A 24 16.77 15.02 11.43
C ASP A 24 17.32 16.22 12.26
N PRO A 25 18.60 16.62 12.09
CA PRO A 25 19.18 17.78 12.80
C PRO A 25 18.54 19.14 12.47
N TYR A 26 17.71 19.20 11.42
CA TYR A 26 17.07 20.42 10.90
C TYR A 26 15.54 20.40 11.12
N PHE A 27 15.12 19.97 12.31
CA PHE A 27 13.70 19.94 12.71
C PHE A 27 13.41 20.36 14.17
N LYS A 28 13.22 21.67 14.40
CA LYS A 28 12.44 22.25 15.51
C LYS A 28 10.97 22.04 15.18
N PHE A 29 10.27 21.28 16.01
CA PHE A 29 9.02 21.81 16.57
C PHE A 29 9.37 22.61 17.83
N PRO A 30 8.51 23.55 18.30
CA PRO A 30 8.77 24.37 19.48
C PRO A 30 9.20 23.52 20.69
N ASN A 31 10.40 23.83 21.21
CA ASN A 31 11.16 22.95 22.10
C ASN A 31 10.38 22.48 23.35
N ARG A 32 9.46 23.31 23.85
CA ARG A 32 8.61 22.98 25.02
C ARG A 32 7.69 21.79 24.76
N ILE A 33 7.10 21.66 23.56
CA ILE A 33 6.17 20.56 23.25
C ILE A 33 6.93 19.23 23.18
N ILE A 34 8.06 19.17 22.47
CA ILE A 34 8.88 17.93 22.42
C ILE A 34 9.37 17.56 23.82
N ALA A 35 9.83 18.52 24.63
CA ALA A 35 10.26 18.25 26.00
C ALA A 35 9.14 17.62 26.84
N THR A 36 7.95 18.25 26.89
CA THR A 36 6.82 17.76 27.67
C THR A 36 6.29 16.41 27.16
N VAL A 37 6.24 16.21 25.83
CA VAL A 37 5.81 14.94 25.23
C VAL A 37 6.80 13.81 25.51
N VAL A 38 8.11 14.04 25.37
CA VAL A 38 9.13 12.99 25.59
C VAL A 38 9.35 12.72 27.09
N LEU A 39 9.20 13.73 27.97
CA LEU A 39 9.12 13.52 29.42
C LEU A 39 7.86 12.73 29.81
N CYS A 40 6.72 12.96 29.14
CA CYS A 40 5.53 12.12 29.27
C CYS A 40 5.78 10.69 28.79
N PHE A 41 6.57 10.46 27.73
CA PHE A 41 6.90 9.09 27.28
C PHE A 41 7.74 8.34 28.32
N PHE A 42 8.78 8.94 28.91
CA PHE A 42 9.57 8.26 29.94
C PHE A 42 8.80 8.03 31.25
N SER A 43 7.86 8.92 31.63
CA SER A 43 6.95 8.65 32.75
C SER A 43 5.82 7.69 32.41
N LEU A 44 5.47 7.54 31.12
CA LEU A 44 4.64 6.43 30.64
C LEU A 44 5.35 5.09 30.85
N TYR A 45 6.67 5.02 30.60
CA TYR A 45 7.44 3.78 30.69
C TYR A 45 7.73 3.36 32.15
N LEU A 46 8.19 4.24 33.03
CA LEU A 46 8.26 3.91 34.47
C LEU A 46 6.86 3.65 35.06
N GLY A 47 5.87 4.43 34.63
CA GLY A 47 4.46 4.16 34.93
C GLY A 47 3.96 2.83 34.35
N GLY A 48 4.65 2.26 33.36
CA GLY A 48 4.34 0.96 32.78
C GLY A 48 4.54 -0.18 33.78
N LEU A 49 5.68 -0.18 34.49
CA LEU A 49 5.95 -1.11 35.58
C LEU A 49 4.89 -1.03 36.70
N LEU A 50 4.41 0.19 37.04
CA LEU A 50 3.35 0.39 38.02
C LEU A 50 1.96 -0.06 37.53
N LYS A 51 1.69 0.09 36.22
CA LYS A 51 0.35 -0.12 35.63
C LYS A 51 0.12 -1.56 35.15
N TYR A 52 1.18 -2.26 34.76
CA TYR A 52 1.08 -3.55 34.07
C TYR A 52 0.23 -4.60 34.82
N PRO A 53 0.42 -4.88 36.13
CA PRO A 53 -0.32 -5.97 36.79
C PRO A 53 -1.84 -5.71 36.85
N GLY A 54 -2.25 -4.49 37.21
CA GLY A 54 -3.66 -4.09 37.23
C GLY A 54 -4.26 -4.03 35.81
N TYR A 55 -3.49 -3.61 34.82
CA TYR A 55 -3.93 -3.61 33.41
C TYR A 55 -4.12 -5.04 32.91
N GLN A 56 -3.19 -5.97 33.17
CA GLN A 56 -3.28 -7.36 32.71
C GLN A 56 -4.57 -8.02 33.19
N ILE A 57 -4.92 -7.87 34.47
CA ILE A 57 -6.19 -8.38 35.04
C ILE A 57 -7.41 -7.72 34.36
N ALA A 58 -7.40 -6.39 34.25
CA ALA A 58 -8.49 -5.63 33.62
C ALA A 58 -8.73 -6.02 32.15
N PHE A 59 -7.66 -6.26 31.39
CA PHE A 59 -7.73 -6.68 29.98
C PHE A 59 -8.12 -8.14 29.82
N THR A 60 -7.74 -9.06 30.73
CA THR A 60 -8.24 -10.43 30.69
C THR A 60 -9.74 -10.51 31.00
N LEU A 61 -10.24 -9.75 31.97
CA LEU A 61 -11.66 -9.73 32.33
C LEU A 61 -12.53 -9.16 31.20
N TRP A 62 -12.18 -8.00 30.64
CA TRP A 62 -12.91 -7.43 29.49
C TRP A 62 -12.74 -8.25 28.22
N GLY A 63 -11.56 -8.83 27.99
CA GLY A 63 -11.32 -9.73 26.86
C GLY A 63 -12.22 -10.95 26.90
N TYR A 64 -12.37 -11.59 28.07
CA TYR A 64 -13.32 -12.67 28.28
C TYR A 64 -14.77 -12.22 28.05
N LEU A 65 -15.20 -11.13 28.68
CA LEU A 65 -16.59 -10.64 28.58
C LEU A 65 -16.98 -10.30 27.13
N ILE A 66 -16.09 -9.64 26.39
CA ILE A 66 -16.33 -9.24 24.99
C ILE A 66 -16.24 -10.45 24.06
N ALA A 67 -15.32 -11.39 24.29
CA ALA A 67 -15.28 -12.65 23.54
C ALA A 67 -16.57 -13.47 23.76
N HIS A 68 -17.04 -13.57 25.00
CA HIS A 68 -18.29 -14.25 25.33
C HIS A 68 -19.50 -13.58 24.66
N LEU A 69 -19.60 -12.24 24.73
CA LEU A 69 -20.66 -11.49 24.07
C LEU A 69 -20.63 -11.66 22.53
N ALA A 70 -19.45 -11.61 21.91
CA ALA A 70 -19.28 -11.81 20.48
C ALA A 70 -19.66 -13.24 20.05
N MET A 71 -19.27 -14.26 20.84
CA MET A 71 -19.66 -15.65 20.61
C MET A 71 -21.17 -15.87 20.80
N PHE A 72 -21.79 -15.22 21.79
CA PHE A 72 -23.24 -15.26 22.00
C PHE A 72 -24.02 -14.63 20.83
N VAL A 73 -23.61 -13.44 20.36
CA VAL A 73 -24.20 -12.79 19.19
C VAL A 73 -23.97 -13.63 17.92
N GLY A 74 -22.79 -14.22 17.74
CA GLY A 74 -22.52 -15.17 16.66
C GLY A 74 -23.41 -16.41 16.72
N GLY A 75 -23.67 -16.93 17.93
CA GLY A 75 -24.62 -18.00 18.19
C GLY A 75 -26.06 -17.62 17.82
N LEU A 76 -26.52 -16.42 18.19
CA LEU A 76 -27.83 -15.91 17.77
C LEU A 76 -27.94 -15.78 16.25
N VAL A 77 -26.91 -15.23 15.58
CA VAL A 77 -26.89 -15.15 14.11
C VAL A 77 -26.94 -16.54 13.48
N PHE A 78 -26.24 -17.54 14.04
CA PHE A 78 -26.35 -18.93 13.60
C PHE A 78 -27.76 -19.51 13.82
N VAL A 79 -28.39 -19.29 14.97
CA VAL A 79 -29.78 -19.70 15.24
C VAL A 79 -30.75 -19.08 14.22
N TYR A 80 -30.62 -17.79 13.93
CA TYR A 80 -31.52 -17.09 12.99
C TYR A 80 -31.24 -17.36 11.51
N MET A 81 -30.00 -17.66 11.10
CA MET A 81 -29.63 -17.91 9.69
C MET A 81 -29.62 -19.40 9.30
N VAL A 82 -29.57 -20.31 10.28
CA VAL A 82 -29.51 -21.76 10.05
C VAL A 82 -30.71 -22.46 10.68
N ILE A 83 -30.88 -22.38 12.00
CA ILE A 83 -31.87 -23.20 12.71
C ILE A 83 -33.31 -22.74 12.43
N SER A 84 -33.56 -21.42 12.42
CA SER A 84 -34.89 -20.87 12.17
C SER A 84 -35.41 -21.15 10.74
N PRO A 85 -34.63 -20.95 9.66
CA PRO A 85 -35.06 -21.32 8.31
C PRO A 85 -35.29 -22.83 8.13
N ILE A 86 -34.41 -23.68 8.69
CA ILE A 86 -34.59 -25.14 8.68
C ILE A 86 -35.91 -25.55 9.34
N ARG A 87 -36.29 -24.89 10.46
CA ARG A 87 -37.55 -25.15 11.16
C ARG A 87 -38.78 -24.60 10.42
N THR A 88 -38.65 -23.44 9.77
CA THR A 88 -39.79 -22.71 9.18
C THR A 88 -40.12 -23.16 7.77
N TYR A 89 -39.10 -23.38 6.94
CA TYR A 89 -39.24 -23.73 5.51
C TYR A 89 -38.80 -25.17 5.19
N GLY A 90 -38.39 -25.93 6.21
CA GLY A 90 -37.88 -27.28 6.06
C GLY A 90 -36.40 -27.35 5.67
N PHE A 91 -35.74 -28.41 6.13
CA PHE A 91 -34.30 -28.64 5.89
C PHE A 91 -33.94 -28.64 4.40
N LEU A 92 -34.78 -29.23 3.54
CA LEU A 92 -34.48 -29.37 2.11
C LEU A 92 -34.42 -28.01 1.39
N HIS A 93 -35.32 -27.07 1.71
CA HIS A 93 -35.33 -25.76 1.05
C HIS A 93 -34.13 -24.91 1.48
N TRP A 94 -33.84 -24.87 2.78
CA TRP A 94 -32.63 -24.23 3.31
C TRP A 94 -31.35 -24.85 2.74
N LEU A 95 -31.32 -26.18 2.57
CA LEU A 95 -30.19 -26.88 1.95
C LEU A 95 -30.03 -26.49 0.47
N THR A 96 -31.12 -26.33 -0.30
CA THR A 96 -31.02 -25.84 -1.69
C THR A 96 -30.48 -24.41 -1.76
N ASP A 97 -30.91 -23.50 -0.89
CA ASP A 97 -30.38 -22.13 -0.86
C ASP A 97 -28.91 -22.09 -0.44
N LEU A 98 -28.53 -22.87 0.58
CA LEU A 98 -27.14 -23.02 0.99
C LEU A 98 -26.28 -23.58 -0.16
N ILE A 99 -26.77 -24.58 -0.90
CA ILE A 99 -26.09 -25.12 -2.08
C ILE A 99 -25.94 -24.04 -3.17
N ILE A 100 -26.94 -23.20 -3.42
CA ILE A 100 -26.86 -22.09 -4.40
C ILE A 100 -25.77 -21.08 -3.99
N VAL A 101 -25.69 -20.72 -2.70
CA VAL A 101 -24.67 -19.79 -2.17
C VAL A 101 -23.27 -20.42 -2.22
N LEU A 102 -23.13 -21.66 -1.74
CA LEU A 102 -21.86 -22.38 -1.74
C LEU A 102 -21.36 -22.68 -3.16
N ALA A 103 -22.23 -23.03 -4.10
CA ALA A 103 -21.86 -23.25 -5.50
C ALA A 103 -21.22 -22.01 -6.13
N ASN A 104 -21.86 -20.84 -5.98
CA ASN A 104 -21.28 -19.58 -6.46
C ASN A 104 -19.92 -19.27 -5.78
N PHE A 105 -19.76 -19.55 -4.49
CA PHE A 105 -18.48 -19.41 -3.78
C PHE A 105 -17.40 -20.39 -4.28
N PHE A 106 -17.74 -21.67 -4.50
CA PHE A 106 -16.82 -22.67 -5.04
C PHE A 106 -16.42 -22.37 -6.49
N VAL A 107 -17.31 -21.81 -7.32
CA VAL A 107 -16.95 -21.32 -8.66
C VAL A 107 -15.90 -20.20 -8.56
N VAL A 108 -16.05 -19.25 -7.64
CA VAL A 108 -15.03 -18.20 -7.41
C VAL A 108 -13.68 -18.77 -6.97
N LEU A 109 -13.68 -19.77 -6.07
CA LEU A 109 -12.46 -20.49 -5.69
C LEU A 109 -11.82 -21.24 -6.87
N ALA A 110 -12.63 -21.96 -7.66
CA ALA A 110 -12.17 -22.73 -8.81
C ALA A 110 -11.52 -21.84 -9.87
N VAL A 111 -12.13 -20.70 -10.21
CA VAL A 111 -11.54 -19.75 -11.19
C VAL A 111 -10.25 -19.13 -10.63
N MET A 112 -10.14 -18.85 -9.32
CA MET A 112 -8.88 -18.41 -8.71
C MET A 112 -7.79 -19.49 -8.72
N ALA A 113 -8.14 -20.76 -8.51
CA ALA A 113 -7.21 -21.89 -8.60
C ALA A 113 -6.73 -22.09 -10.04
N LEU A 114 -7.66 -22.07 -11.01
CA LEU A 114 -7.37 -22.12 -12.45
C LEU A 114 -6.46 -20.98 -12.89
N GLN A 115 -6.74 -19.74 -12.46
CA GLN A 115 -5.89 -18.56 -12.69
C GLN A 115 -4.46 -18.80 -12.17
N ARG A 116 -4.30 -19.28 -10.93
CA ARG A 116 -2.98 -19.59 -10.32
C ARG A 116 -2.24 -20.68 -11.10
N MET A 117 -2.92 -21.77 -11.47
CA MET A 117 -2.33 -22.90 -12.20
C MET A 117 -1.88 -22.48 -13.61
N PHE A 118 -2.74 -21.78 -14.35
CA PHE A 118 -2.45 -21.27 -15.69
C PHE A 118 -1.22 -20.34 -15.69
N LEU A 119 -1.07 -19.49 -14.67
CA LEU A 119 0.10 -18.61 -14.53
C LEU A 119 1.40 -19.38 -14.23
N HIS A 120 1.34 -20.42 -13.41
CA HIS A 120 2.50 -21.25 -13.08
C HIS A 120 3.00 -22.08 -14.28
N MET A 121 2.08 -22.58 -15.12
CA MET A 121 2.42 -23.39 -16.28
C MET A 121 2.85 -22.56 -17.51
N PHE A 122 2.11 -21.52 -17.89
CA PHE A 122 2.30 -20.86 -19.19
C PHE A 122 3.15 -19.58 -19.18
N PHE A 123 3.37 -18.96 -18.01
CA PHE A 123 3.94 -17.61 -17.94
C PHE A 123 5.19 -17.44 -17.08
N LEU A 124 5.43 -18.29 -16.08
CA LEU A 124 6.70 -18.27 -15.36
C LEU A 124 7.79 -19.03 -16.12
N GLN A 125 8.95 -18.41 -16.27
CA GLN A 125 10.15 -19.10 -16.75
C GLN A 125 10.53 -20.24 -15.80
N ASP A 126 10.96 -21.37 -16.36
CA ASP A 126 11.39 -22.53 -15.59
C ASP A 126 12.69 -22.30 -14.81
N LYS A 127 13.01 -23.25 -13.92
CA LYS A 127 14.15 -23.16 -13.02
C LYS A 127 15.46 -23.14 -13.81
N ILE A 128 16.38 -22.26 -13.41
CA ILE A 128 17.70 -22.11 -14.04
C ILE A 128 18.66 -23.18 -13.53
N SER A 129 18.51 -23.62 -12.28
CA SER A 129 19.16 -24.79 -11.72
C SER A 129 18.15 -25.76 -11.10
N SER A 130 18.43 -27.06 -11.13
CA SER A 130 17.67 -28.08 -10.39
C SER A 130 17.72 -27.87 -8.86
N THR A 131 18.73 -27.14 -8.36
CA THR A 131 18.90 -26.80 -6.95
C THR A 131 18.02 -25.63 -6.48
N ASP A 132 17.44 -24.84 -7.38
CA ASP A 132 16.53 -23.75 -7.01
C ASP A 132 15.22 -24.29 -6.46
N LYS A 133 14.76 -23.76 -5.32
CA LYS A 133 13.48 -24.19 -4.73
C LYS A 133 12.27 -23.67 -5.53
N ASP A 134 12.33 -22.42 -5.98
CA ASP A 134 11.25 -21.71 -6.66
C ASP A 134 11.59 -21.39 -8.12
N LYS A 135 10.59 -21.24 -9.00
CA LYS A 135 10.80 -20.65 -10.33
C LYS A 135 11.25 -19.18 -10.20
N PRO A 136 12.15 -18.66 -11.05
CA PRO A 136 12.52 -17.25 -11.04
C PRO A 136 11.33 -16.32 -11.32
N LEU A 137 11.38 -15.07 -10.83
CA LEU A 137 10.38 -14.03 -11.14
C LEU A 137 10.65 -13.42 -12.53
N ALA A 138 10.56 -14.27 -13.56
CA ALA A 138 10.76 -13.97 -14.97
C ALA A 138 9.56 -14.45 -15.79
N LEU A 139 9.15 -13.65 -16.79
CA LEU A 139 7.93 -13.86 -17.56
C LEU A 139 8.23 -14.35 -18.98
N ASN A 140 7.87 -15.61 -19.26
CA ASN A 140 7.72 -16.13 -20.61
C ASN A 140 6.47 -15.52 -21.28
N ASN A 141 6.43 -15.53 -22.61
CA ASN A 141 5.24 -15.16 -23.42
C ASN A 141 4.58 -13.82 -23.03
N ARG A 142 5.41 -12.81 -22.69
CA ARG A 142 5.03 -11.48 -22.17
C ARG A 142 3.91 -10.75 -22.94
N LYS A 143 3.74 -11.02 -24.24
CA LYS A 143 2.60 -10.48 -25.03
C LYS A 143 1.27 -11.06 -24.58
N VAL A 144 1.18 -12.40 -24.61
CA VAL A 144 -0.03 -13.15 -24.22
C VAL A 144 -0.38 -12.86 -22.76
N PHE A 145 0.63 -12.73 -21.90
CA PHE A 145 0.46 -12.31 -20.50
C PHE A 145 -0.27 -10.95 -20.36
N HIS A 146 0.02 -9.97 -21.22
CA HIS A 146 -0.67 -8.67 -21.18
C HIS A 146 -2.10 -8.72 -21.75
N ASN A 147 -2.37 -9.62 -22.70
CA ASN A 147 -3.73 -9.88 -23.19
C ASN A 147 -4.58 -10.53 -22.08
N VAL A 148 -4.04 -11.58 -21.45
CA VAL A 148 -4.67 -12.29 -20.33
C VAL A 148 -4.90 -11.35 -19.13
N ASN A 149 -3.95 -10.46 -18.82
CA ASN A 149 -4.15 -9.43 -17.79
C ASN A 149 -5.29 -8.46 -18.10
N TYR A 150 -5.52 -8.14 -19.38
CA TYR A 150 -6.61 -7.26 -19.80
C TYR A 150 -7.98 -7.93 -19.61
N PHE A 151 -8.15 -9.19 -20.03
CA PHE A 151 -9.40 -9.93 -19.82
C PHE A 151 -9.67 -10.21 -18.33
N LEU A 152 -8.64 -10.58 -17.56
CA LEU A 152 -8.77 -10.83 -16.12
C LEU A 152 -8.97 -9.56 -15.29
N PHE A 153 -8.81 -8.35 -15.86
CA PHE A 153 -8.97 -7.09 -15.14
C PHE A 153 -10.35 -6.98 -14.47
N PHE A 154 -11.42 -7.16 -15.24
CA PHE A 154 -12.81 -7.05 -14.76
C PHE A 154 -13.12 -8.12 -13.70
N PHE A 155 -12.70 -9.37 -13.94
CA PHE A 155 -12.84 -10.45 -12.97
C PHE A 155 -12.11 -10.17 -11.65
N ASN A 156 -10.90 -9.59 -11.73
CA ASN A 156 -10.13 -9.19 -10.55
C ASN A 156 -10.78 -8.05 -9.76
N VAL A 157 -11.72 -7.27 -10.33
CA VAL A 157 -12.55 -6.31 -9.56
C VAL A 157 -13.51 -7.06 -8.64
N ILE A 158 -14.24 -8.05 -9.16
CA ILE A 158 -15.21 -8.86 -8.41
C ILE A 158 -14.51 -9.62 -7.27
N LEU A 159 -13.35 -10.22 -7.55
CA LEU A 159 -12.50 -10.82 -6.52
C LEU A 159 -12.06 -9.82 -5.43
N GLY A 160 -11.85 -8.56 -5.80
CA GLY A 160 -11.54 -7.47 -4.87
C GLY A 160 -12.68 -7.18 -3.90
N LEU A 161 -13.95 -7.25 -4.34
CA LEU A 161 -15.12 -7.04 -3.48
C LEU A 161 -15.18 -8.10 -2.37
N MET A 162 -15.10 -9.38 -2.75
CA MET A 162 -15.07 -10.49 -1.80
C MET A 162 -13.84 -10.44 -0.90
N SER A 163 -12.68 -10.04 -1.44
CA SER A 163 -11.47 -9.86 -0.64
C SER A 163 -11.57 -8.70 0.37
N CYS A 164 -12.43 -7.70 0.14
CA CYS A 164 -12.66 -6.62 1.11
C CYS A 164 -13.47 -7.12 2.31
N MET A 165 -14.59 -7.80 2.06
CA MET A 165 -15.40 -8.43 3.13
C MET A 165 -14.57 -9.42 3.95
N MET A 166 -13.81 -10.30 3.29
CA MET A 166 -12.93 -11.27 3.97
C MET A 166 -11.79 -10.61 4.76
N ARG A 167 -11.37 -9.39 4.41
CA ARG A 167 -10.37 -8.63 5.17
C ARG A 167 -10.94 -8.13 6.50
N LEU A 168 -12.17 -7.60 6.47
CA LEU A 168 -12.89 -7.16 7.68
C LEU A 168 -13.14 -8.32 8.63
N LEU A 169 -13.72 -9.42 8.13
CA LEU A 169 -14.05 -10.60 8.93
C LEU A 169 -12.80 -11.16 9.65
N LYS A 170 -11.70 -11.33 8.92
CA LYS A 170 -10.41 -11.76 9.51
C LYS A 170 -9.86 -10.76 10.52
N SER A 171 -9.95 -9.46 10.23
CA SER A 171 -9.45 -8.40 11.12
C SER A 171 -10.24 -8.35 12.44
N SER A 172 -11.56 -8.53 12.38
CA SER A 172 -12.41 -8.60 13.58
C SER A 172 -12.10 -9.85 14.41
N ALA A 173 -11.94 -11.01 13.76
CA ALA A 173 -11.57 -12.25 14.45
C ALA A 173 -10.20 -12.16 15.14
N VAL A 174 -9.15 -11.71 14.42
CA VAL A 174 -7.80 -11.53 14.98
C VAL A 174 -7.79 -10.43 16.07
N GLY A 175 -8.54 -9.35 15.88
CA GLY A 175 -8.68 -8.28 16.87
C GLY A 175 -9.36 -8.75 18.17
N LEU A 176 -10.38 -9.62 18.06
CA LEU A 176 -11.06 -10.22 19.21
C LEU A 176 -10.13 -11.20 19.95
N MET A 177 -9.42 -12.07 19.23
CA MET A 177 -8.45 -13.01 19.82
C MET A 177 -7.30 -12.31 20.55
N LEU A 178 -6.85 -11.15 20.06
CA LEU A 178 -5.77 -10.36 20.66
C LEU A 178 -6.25 -9.33 21.70
N LEU A 179 -7.55 -9.24 21.99
CA LEU A 179 -8.11 -8.21 22.85
C LEU A 179 -7.58 -8.27 24.30
N SER A 180 -7.48 -9.49 24.85
CA SER A 180 -6.91 -9.78 26.17
C SER A 180 -5.37 -9.71 26.19
N CYS A 181 -4.70 -9.81 25.04
CA CYS A 181 -3.25 -9.80 24.96
C CYS A 181 -2.70 -8.37 24.99
N ILE A 182 -1.98 -8.01 26.06
CA ILE A 182 -1.28 -6.72 26.16
C ILE A 182 0.06 -6.74 25.39
N GLU A 183 0.71 -7.91 25.30
CA GLU A 183 2.05 -8.09 24.72
C GLU A 183 2.17 -7.76 23.23
N ARG A 184 1.04 -7.74 22.52
CA ARG A 184 0.96 -7.41 21.09
C ARG A 184 0.01 -6.24 20.91
N ALA A 185 0.41 -5.24 20.14
CA ALA A 185 -0.51 -4.19 19.68
C ALA A 185 -1.58 -4.80 18.77
N ILE A 186 -2.84 -4.39 18.94
CA ILE A 186 -3.91 -4.66 17.96
C ILE A 186 -3.77 -3.74 16.74
N MET A 187 -3.16 -2.57 16.93
CA MET A 187 -2.97 -1.55 15.91
C MET A 187 -1.98 -2.02 14.83
N PRO A 188 -2.24 -1.75 13.53
CA PRO A 188 -1.28 -2.02 12.46
C PRO A 188 -0.02 -1.15 12.57
N GLN A 189 1.05 -1.59 11.90
CA GLN A 189 2.39 -1.03 12.06
C GLN A 189 2.44 0.50 11.87
N GLY A 190 3.08 1.18 12.80
CA GLY A 190 3.18 2.65 12.88
C GLY A 190 2.06 3.33 13.66
N PHE A 191 0.97 2.62 14.00
CA PHE A 191 -0.08 3.12 14.90
C PHE A 191 0.01 2.51 16.33
N GLU A 192 0.96 1.61 16.58
CA GLU A 192 1.22 0.95 17.88
C GLU A 192 1.22 1.91 19.08
N ILE A 193 1.72 3.14 18.90
CA ILE A 193 1.83 4.18 19.94
C ILE A 193 0.45 4.64 20.47
N LEU A 194 -0.63 4.43 19.69
CA LEU A 194 -1.99 4.69 20.13
C LEU A 194 -2.51 3.63 21.11
N ASP A 195 -1.91 2.43 21.10
CA ASP A 195 -2.22 1.32 22.02
C ASP A 195 -1.42 1.46 23.32
N LYS A 196 -2.01 2.21 24.26
CA LYS A 196 -1.42 2.44 25.59
C LYS A 196 -1.10 1.14 26.34
N SER A 197 -1.84 0.05 26.11
CA SER A 197 -1.62 -1.20 26.83
C SER A 197 -0.28 -1.83 26.43
N TYR A 198 -0.02 -1.93 25.12
CA TYR A 198 1.26 -2.34 24.56
C TYR A 198 2.41 -1.41 24.99
N CYS A 199 2.19 -0.08 25.04
CA CYS A 199 3.18 0.85 25.60
C CYS A 199 3.46 0.63 27.10
N THR A 200 2.49 0.17 27.89
CA THR A 200 2.66 -0.17 29.31
C THR A 200 3.52 -1.44 29.49
N TRP A 201 3.28 -2.49 28.69
CA TRP A 201 4.12 -3.71 28.68
C TRP A 201 5.54 -3.42 28.18
N LEU A 202 5.68 -2.64 27.10
CA LEU A 202 6.99 -2.20 26.61
C LEU A 202 7.72 -1.36 27.67
N GLY A 203 7.00 -0.52 28.40
CA GLY A 203 7.53 0.26 29.52
C GLY A 203 8.06 -0.62 30.65
N MET A 204 7.29 -1.62 31.08
CA MET A 204 7.73 -2.62 32.05
C MET A 204 9.03 -3.30 31.61
N ILE A 205 9.09 -3.85 30.39
CA ILE A 205 10.27 -4.58 29.88
C ILE A 205 11.48 -3.66 29.74
N ILE A 206 11.31 -2.41 29.31
CA ILE A 206 12.42 -1.45 29.23
C ILE A 206 12.90 -1.07 30.64
N THR A 207 12.00 -0.84 31.60
CA THR A 207 12.37 -0.52 32.99
C THR A 207 13.08 -1.70 33.66
N ASP A 208 12.58 -2.93 33.50
CA ASP A 208 13.22 -4.12 34.04
C ASP A 208 14.56 -4.40 33.34
N HIS A 209 14.66 -4.24 32.01
CA HIS A 209 15.96 -4.31 31.34
C HIS A 209 16.97 -3.27 31.85
N HIS A 210 16.54 -2.06 32.22
CA HIS A 210 17.45 -1.06 32.78
C HIS A 210 17.88 -1.34 34.23
N HIS A 211 17.04 -2.01 35.03
CA HIS A 211 17.32 -2.31 36.44
C HIS A 211 17.92 -3.70 36.70
N SER A 212 17.56 -4.68 35.87
CA SER A 212 17.81 -6.10 36.07
C SER A 212 18.75 -6.69 35.01
N ASN A 213 19.45 -5.85 34.22
CA ASN A 213 20.37 -6.31 33.18
C ASN A 213 21.46 -7.24 33.78
N PRO A 214 21.51 -8.53 33.41
CA PRO A 214 22.40 -9.49 34.06
C PRO A 214 23.88 -9.18 33.78
N VAL A 215 24.20 -8.56 32.64
CA VAL A 215 25.59 -8.18 32.29
C VAL A 215 26.03 -6.97 33.11
N LEU A 216 25.17 -5.96 33.27
CA LEU A 216 25.48 -4.79 34.11
C LEU A 216 25.58 -5.19 35.60
N LEU A 217 24.65 -6.01 36.09
CA LEU A 217 24.70 -6.53 37.46
C LEU A 217 25.98 -7.35 37.68
N SER A 218 26.32 -8.28 36.77
CA SER A 218 27.55 -9.06 36.86
C SER A 218 28.80 -8.18 36.82
N PHE A 219 28.84 -7.15 35.98
CA PHE A 219 29.92 -6.17 35.94
C PHE A 219 30.04 -5.39 37.26
N CYS A 220 28.92 -4.94 37.83
CA CYS A 220 28.89 -4.29 39.15
C CYS A 220 29.33 -5.24 40.27
N HIS A 221 28.94 -6.51 40.25
CA HIS A 221 29.41 -7.52 41.20
C HIS A 221 30.92 -7.79 41.06
N LEU A 222 31.46 -7.90 39.84
CA LEU A 222 32.90 -8.03 39.61
C LEU A 222 33.67 -6.81 40.14
N MET A 223 33.19 -5.59 39.85
CA MET A 223 33.77 -4.36 40.40
C MET A 223 33.73 -4.37 41.94
N LEU A 224 32.57 -4.60 42.56
CA LEU A 224 32.38 -4.61 44.01
C LEU A 224 33.17 -5.73 44.72
N HIS A 225 33.41 -6.86 44.06
CA HIS A 225 34.26 -7.93 44.58
C HIS A 225 35.76 -7.61 44.50
N HIS A 226 36.18 -6.80 43.51
CA HIS A 226 37.57 -6.35 43.38
C HIS A 226 37.91 -5.15 44.29
N THR A 227 36.98 -4.25 44.59
CA THR A 227 37.21 -3.07 45.46
C THR A 227 37.80 -3.41 46.85
N PRO A 228 37.23 -4.31 47.68
CA PRO A 228 37.73 -4.57 49.02
C PRO A 228 39.12 -5.26 49.01
N ARG A 229 39.50 -5.93 47.91
CA ARG A 229 40.84 -6.49 47.74
C ARG A 229 41.92 -5.44 47.46
N ARG A 230 41.56 -4.21 47.07
CA ARG A 230 42.49 -3.06 47.03
C ARG A 230 42.58 -2.35 48.38
N VAL A 231 41.45 -2.17 49.07
CA VAL A 231 41.40 -1.42 50.35
C VAL A 231 42.14 -2.16 51.48
N ARG A 232 42.12 -3.50 51.52
CA ARG A 232 42.84 -4.30 52.54
C ARG A 232 44.31 -4.58 52.17
N ALA A 233 44.99 -3.65 51.48
CA ALA A 233 46.34 -3.86 50.93
C ALA A 233 47.28 -2.64 51.04
N GLU A 234 46.98 -1.66 51.90
CA GLU A 234 47.76 -0.41 52.03
C GLU A 234 48.15 -0.14 53.49
N GLU A 235 49.29 -0.69 53.93
CA GLU A 235 50.08 -0.24 55.11
C GLU A 235 51.46 -0.92 55.09
N PRO A 236 52.50 -0.36 55.76
CA PRO A 236 53.23 0.87 55.44
C PRO A 236 54.44 0.60 54.49
N PRO A 237 55.24 1.61 54.07
CA PRO A 237 55.97 1.53 52.78
C PRO A 237 57.41 1.01 52.83
N LEU A 238 57.78 0.14 51.88
CA LEU A 238 59.14 0.00 51.34
C LEU A 238 59.13 -0.58 49.90
N LEU A 239 60.08 -0.14 49.08
CA LEU A 239 60.36 -0.52 47.67
C LEU A 239 59.29 -0.27 46.56
N LYS A 240 59.61 0.72 45.71
CA LYS A 240 59.25 0.88 44.28
C LYS A 240 57.76 0.83 43.87
N SER A 241 57.14 2.00 43.87
CA SER A 241 55.93 2.29 43.08
C SER A 241 56.25 2.38 41.58
N GLU A 242 56.08 1.27 40.85
CA GLU A 242 56.15 1.24 39.37
C GLU A 242 54.90 0.59 38.72
N ARG A 243 54.00 0.06 39.55
CA ARG A 243 52.80 -0.70 39.14
C ARG A 243 51.76 0.07 38.31
N PRO A 244 51.45 1.38 38.53
CA PRO A 244 50.38 2.04 37.76
C PRO A 244 50.73 2.28 36.29
N GLY A 245 52.02 2.28 35.91
CA GLY A 245 52.44 2.40 34.51
C GLY A 245 52.05 1.16 33.70
N ARG A 246 52.35 -0.04 34.23
CA ARG A 246 52.11 -1.33 33.56
C ARG A 246 50.61 -1.63 33.39
N GLU A 247 49.78 -1.35 34.39
CA GLU A 247 48.31 -1.48 34.28
C GLU A 247 47.73 -0.53 33.21
N ARG A 248 48.17 0.74 33.17
CA ARG A 248 47.73 1.72 32.15
C ARG A 248 48.18 1.32 30.75
N ALA A 249 49.38 0.78 30.59
CA ALA A 249 49.89 0.28 29.32
C ALA A 249 49.05 -0.91 28.83
N LEU A 250 48.83 -1.93 29.66
CA LEU A 250 47.96 -3.07 29.34
C LEU A 250 46.54 -2.63 28.99
N THR A 251 45.96 -1.70 29.75
CA THR A 251 44.63 -1.13 29.46
C THR A 251 44.57 -0.44 28.10
N ARG A 252 45.62 0.32 27.71
CA ARG A 252 45.72 0.94 26.38
C ARG A 252 45.86 -0.11 25.27
N TRP A 253 46.64 -1.17 25.48
CA TRP A 253 46.76 -2.29 24.55
C TRP A 253 45.44 -3.07 24.39
N PHE A 254 44.72 -3.37 25.48
CA PHE A 254 43.40 -4.02 25.40
C PHE A 254 42.35 -3.13 24.73
N LEU A 255 42.36 -1.82 24.98
CA LEU A 255 41.48 -0.86 24.29
C LEU A 255 41.79 -0.81 22.79
N MET A 256 43.07 -0.75 22.41
CA MET A 256 43.51 -0.78 21.02
C MET A 256 43.12 -2.09 20.33
N TYR A 257 43.42 -3.24 20.94
CA TYR A 257 43.02 -4.57 20.46
C TYR A 257 41.51 -4.69 20.26
N THR A 258 40.73 -4.18 21.21
CA THR A 258 39.26 -4.15 21.14
C THR A 258 38.76 -3.28 20.00
N LEU A 259 39.32 -2.07 19.80
CA LEU A 259 38.94 -1.16 18.72
C LEU A 259 39.38 -1.66 17.33
N VAL A 260 40.53 -2.32 17.23
CA VAL A 260 41.03 -2.96 16.00
C VAL A 260 40.14 -4.15 15.60
N ARG A 261 39.72 -4.99 16.55
CA ARG A 261 38.73 -6.06 16.28
C ARG A 261 37.30 -5.53 16.06
N ASN A 262 36.96 -4.35 16.58
CA ASN A 262 35.62 -3.75 16.50
C ASN A 262 35.61 -2.36 15.83
N PRO A 263 36.03 -2.23 14.56
CA PRO A 263 36.21 -0.93 13.89
C PRO A 263 34.92 -0.11 13.75
N LYS A 264 33.74 -0.73 13.93
CA LYS A 264 32.44 -0.03 13.98
C LYS A 264 32.34 0.96 15.15
N LEU A 265 33.03 0.71 16.28
CA LEU A 265 33.00 1.56 17.47
C LEU A 265 33.75 2.88 17.25
N ILE A 266 34.83 2.85 16.46
CA ILE A 266 35.62 4.04 16.08
C ILE A 266 34.73 5.07 15.37
N LEU A 267 33.78 4.60 14.54
CA LEU A 267 32.87 5.43 13.78
C LEU A 267 31.79 6.06 14.66
N MET A 268 31.22 5.30 15.60
CA MET A 268 30.19 5.81 16.54
C MET A 268 30.74 6.89 17.47
N ARG A 269 32.03 6.83 17.85
CA ARG A 269 32.68 7.84 18.70
C ARG A 269 32.75 9.25 18.09
N LYS A 270 32.58 9.40 16.77
CA LYS A 270 32.66 10.69 16.06
C LYS A 270 31.33 11.41 15.81
N GLN A 271 30.18 10.83 16.16
CA GLN A 271 28.85 11.35 15.78
C GLN A 271 28.05 11.96 16.94
N ALA A 272 28.72 12.53 17.95
CA ALA A 272 28.09 12.98 19.20
C ALA A 272 28.00 14.52 19.37
N VAL A 273 28.23 15.32 18.32
CA VAL A 273 28.30 16.79 18.38
C VAL A 273 27.58 17.41 17.16
N GLN A 274 26.84 18.50 17.40
CA GLN A 274 26.02 19.30 16.44
C GLN A 274 24.81 18.56 15.82
N SER A 275 23.68 19.20 15.46
CA SER A 275 23.32 20.63 15.41
C SER A 275 21.87 20.90 15.87
N LYS A 276 21.37 22.15 15.70
CA LYS A 276 19.93 22.48 15.72
C LYS A 276 19.59 23.81 14.97
N THR A 277 18.83 23.75 13.85
CA THR A 277 17.49 24.39 13.55
C THR A 277 17.22 25.92 13.67
N ASP A 278 16.22 26.64 13.09
CA ASP A 278 15.14 26.65 12.02
C ASP A 278 14.34 28.02 12.23
N THR A 279 13.22 28.49 11.59
CA THR A 279 11.98 27.87 10.99
C THR A 279 11.06 28.93 10.26
N GLU A 280 10.07 28.48 9.43
CA GLU A 280 8.77 29.14 9.03
C GLU A 280 8.78 30.36 8.04
N PHE A 281 7.71 30.88 7.35
CA PHE A 281 6.21 30.82 7.44
C PHE A 281 5.41 30.75 6.06
N ALA A 282 4.07 30.99 6.03
CA ALA A 282 3.04 30.64 4.98
C ALA A 282 2.74 31.74 3.88
N PHE A 283 1.77 31.71 2.91
CA PHE A 283 0.32 31.29 2.75
C PHE A 283 0.02 30.64 1.34
N ALA A 284 -1.16 30.26 0.78
CA ALA A 284 -2.64 30.58 0.71
C ALA A 284 -3.04 31.75 -0.25
N TRP A 285 -4.17 31.82 -1.01
CA TRP A 285 -5.60 31.39 -0.84
C TRP A 285 -6.40 31.01 -2.17
N ALA A 286 -7.76 31.03 -2.10
CA ALA A 286 -8.93 30.86 -3.05
C ALA A 286 -8.94 31.58 -4.44
N SER A 287 -9.92 31.47 -5.41
CA SER A 287 -11.12 30.63 -5.79
C SER A 287 -11.57 30.98 -7.28
N GLN A 288 -12.77 30.80 -7.92
CA GLN A 288 -14.15 30.27 -7.66
C GLN A 288 -14.90 29.79 -8.98
N ASN A 289 -16.25 29.91 -9.12
CA ASN A 289 -17.15 29.27 -10.13
C ASN A 289 -18.25 30.20 -10.76
N VAL A 290 -19.04 29.73 -11.76
CA VAL A 290 -20.52 29.93 -11.96
C VAL A 290 -21.08 28.96 -13.07
N SER A 291 -22.41 28.77 -13.18
CA SER A 291 -23.10 27.74 -14.03
C SER A 291 -24.45 28.22 -14.64
N SER A 292 -25.12 27.41 -15.49
CA SER A 292 -26.48 27.67 -16.06
C SER A 292 -27.26 26.37 -16.42
N ALA A 293 -28.55 26.48 -16.83
CA ALA A 293 -29.59 25.43 -16.71
C ALA A 293 -30.30 25.00 -18.05
N PRO A 294 -31.17 23.95 -18.07
CA PRO A 294 -31.64 23.26 -19.29
C PRO A 294 -33.15 23.44 -19.64
N VAL A 295 -33.69 22.59 -20.55
CA VAL A 295 -35.07 22.61 -21.12
C VAL A 295 -35.66 21.16 -21.24
N ASN A 296 -36.97 21.04 -21.49
CA ASN A 296 -37.87 19.89 -21.27
C ASN A 296 -37.88 18.75 -22.33
N GLU A 297 -38.85 17.83 -22.15
CA GLU A 297 -38.82 16.41 -22.51
C GLU A 297 -40.22 15.76 -22.68
N THR A 298 -40.48 14.91 -23.69
CA THR A 298 -41.47 13.78 -23.60
C THR A 298 -41.39 12.63 -24.63
N ILE A 299 -40.82 12.78 -25.84
CA ILE A 299 -41.07 11.85 -26.97
C ILE A 299 -40.04 10.71 -27.09
N LEU A 300 -38.77 10.94 -26.74
CA LEU A 300 -37.70 9.94 -26.93
C LEU A 300 -37.74 8.72 -25.98
N MET A 301 -38.67 8.70 -25.00
CA MET A 301 -38.97 7.64 -24.02
C MET A 301 -38.72 6.20 -24.50
N HIS A 302 -39.18 5.85 -25.72
CA HIS A 302 -39.20 4.47 -26.19
C HIS A 302 -37.90 3.98 -26.87
N ASN A 303 -37.16 4.87 -27.55
CA ASN A 303 -36.08 4.46 -28.46
C ASN A 303 -34.78 4.04 -27.76
N CYS A 304 -34.68 4.29 -26.46
CA CYS A 304 -33.41 4.34 -25.74
C CYS A 304 -33.13 3.13 -24.85
N LYS A 305 -34.16 2.56 -24.23
CA LYS A 305 -34.05 1.31 -23.46
C LYS A 305 -33.64 0.14 -24.36
N THR A 306 -34.08 0.17 -25.61
CA THR A 306 -33.65 -0.73 -26.69
C THR A 306 -32.19 -0.50 -27.08
N PHE A 307 -31.74 0.76 -27.17
CA PHE A 307 -30.38 1.11 -27.56
C PHE A 307 -29.32 0.60 -26.57
N GLU A 308 -29.54 0.76 -25.26
CA GLU A 308 -28.58 0.32 -24.24
C GLU A 308 -28.29 -1.18 -24.28
N ASN A 309 -29.33 -2.01 -24.43
CA ASN A 309 -29.20 -3.47 -24.38
C ASN A 309 -28.49 -4.06 -25.61
N PHE A 310 -28.71 -3.50 -26.81
CA PHE A 310 -28.16 -4.05 -28.05
C PHE A 310 -26.84 -3.41 -28.51
N PHE A 311 -26.54 -2.16 -28.14
CA PHE A 311 -25.34 -1.46 -28.62
C PHE A 311 -24.02 -2.17 -28.26
N VAL A 312 -23.86 -2.63 -27.01
CA VAL A 312 -22.61 -3.29 -26.57
C VAL A 312 -22.41 -4.64 -27.27
N PRO A 313 -23.39 -5.58 -27.33
CA PRO A 313 -23.28 -6.78 -28.15
C PRO A 313 -22.98 -6.50 -29.63
N TRP A 314 -23.67 -5.55 -30.27
CA TRP A 314 -23.44 -5.23 -31.69
C TRP A 314 -22.03 -4.65 -31.95
N SER A 315 -21.45 -3.93 -30.98
CA SER A 315 -20.08 -3.43 -31.08
C SER A 315 -19.00 -4.53 -31.12
N MET A 316 -19.31 -5.78 -30.74
CA MET A 316 -18.35 -6.88 -30.80
C MET A 316 -17.92 -7.25 -32.23
N LEU A 317 -18.81 -7.14 -33.21
CA LEU A 317 -18.50 -7.47 -34.61
C LEU A 317 -17.38 -6.57 -35.19
N PRO A 318 -17.50 -5.23 -35.16
CA PRO A 318 -16.40 -4.36 -35.56
C PRO A 318 -15.19 -4.45 -34.63
N SER A 319 -15.36 -4.76 -33.33
CA SER A 319 -14.23 -4.90 -32.42
C SER A 319 -13.34 -6.09 -32.80
N VAL A 320 -13.93 -7.28 -33.00
CA VAL A 320 -13.25 -8.51 -33.43
C VAL A 320 -12.58 -8.32 -34.79
N PHE A 321 -13.26 -7.67 -35.75
CA PHE A 321 -12.68 -7.34 -37.05
C PHE A 321 -11.41 -6.48 -36.93
N ILE A 322 -11.45 -5.40 -36.13
CA ILE A 322 -10.28 -4.54 -35.88
C ILE A 322 -9.14 -5.33 -35.23
N ILE A 323 -9.43 -6.19 -34.25
CA ILE A 323 -8.42 -7.01 -33.55
C ILE A 323 -7.74 -7.99 -34.51
N LEU A 324 -8.51 -8.71 -35.34
CA LEU A 324 -7.99 -9.65 -36.33
C LEU A 324 -7.11 -8.95 -37.36
N LEU A 325 -7.58 -7.83 -37.90
CA LEU A 325 -6.87 -7.07 -38.94
C LEU A 325 -5.57 -6.45 -38.41
N LEU A 326 -5.59 -5.87 -37.20
CA LEU A 326 -4.38 -5.38 -36.54
C LEU A 326 -3.38 -6.51 -36.21
N SER A 327 -3.88 -7.69 -35.84
CA SER A 327 -3.03 -8.86 -35.53
C SER A 327 -2.41 -9.48 -36.79
N PHE A 328 -3.13 -9.51 -37.92
CA PHE A 328 -2.59 -9.92 -39.22
C PHE A 328 -1.42 -9.03 -39.67
N MET A 329 -1.53 -7.72 -39.42
CA MET A 329 -0.51 -6.73 -39.77
C MET A 329 0.76 -6.82 -38.91
N GLU A 330 0.66 -7.23 -37.63
CA GLU A 330 1.84 -7.41 -36.79
C GLU A 330 2.54 -8.75 -37.13
N ARG A 331 3.85 -8.69 -37.42
CA ARG A 331 4.64 -9.90 -37.70
C ARG A 331 5.21 -10.52 -36.43
N ARG A 332 5.33 -11.85 -36.40
CA ARG A 332 6.08 -12.59 -35.37
C ARG A 332 7.59 -12.45 -35.60
N LYS A 333 8.40 -12.75 -34.58
CA LYS A 333 9.87 -12.81 -34.67
C LYS A 333 10.39 -14.21 -35.00
N GLU A 334 9.68 -15.21 -34.51
CA GLU A 334 9.92 -16.63 -34.76
C GLU A 334 8.75 -17.17 -35.59
N LEU A 335 9.05 -18.01 -36.57
CA LEU A 335 8.08 -18.65 -37.46
C LEU A 335 7.67 -19.99 -36.86
N CYS A 336 6.37 -20.29 -36.82
CA CYS A 336 5.92 -21.61 -36.42
C CYS A 336 6.01 -22.58 -37.61
N GLU A 337 6.32 -23.86 -37.37
CA GLU A 337 6.62 -24.80 -38.47
C GLU A 337 5.44 -25.01 -39.43
N TYR A 338 4.20 -24.94 -38.93
CA TYR A 338 2.99 -25.02 -39.76
C TYR A 338 2.87 -23.86 -40.76
N GLU A 339 3.50 -22.71 -40.50
CA GLU A 339 3.41 -21.50 -41.35
C GLU A 339 4.26 -21.64 -42.62
N ARG A 340 5.24 -22.57 -42.64
CA ARG A 340 5.99 -22.94 -43.85
C ARG A 340 5.07 -23.50 -44.95
N ARG A 341 3.89 -24.02 -44.60
CA ARG A 341 2.93 -24.65 -45.53
C ARG A 341 2.01 -23.65 -46.25
N PHE A 342 2.00 -22.38 -45.84
CA PHE A 342 1.07 -21.36 -46.36
C PHE A 342 1.78 -20.01 -46.62
N PRO A 343 2.20 -19.71 -47.87
CA PRO A 343 2.94 -18.47 -48.19
C PRO A 343 2.25 -17.17 -47.77
N CYS A 344 0.91 -17.14 -47.74
CA CYS A 344 0.11 -15.99 -47.31
C CYS A 344 0.27 -15.67 -45.81
N LEU A 345 0.58 -16.68 -44.98
CA LEU A 345 0.70 -16.57 -43.52
C LEU A 345 2.11 -16.23 -43.03
N ASN A 346 3.10 -16.12 -43.93
CA ASN A 346 4.53 -15.95 -43.66
C ASN A 346 4.85 -14.94 -42.52
N GLY A 347 4.96 -15.47 -41.29
CA GLY A 347 5.22 -14.73 -40.05
C GLY A 347 4.12 -13.75 -39.62
N ARG A 348 2.88 -13.86 -40.10
CA ARG A 348 1.74 -12.96 -39.81
C ARG A 348 0.92 -13.47 -38.62
N PHE A 349 -0.16 -12.76 -38.26
CA PHE A 349 -1.00 -13.05 -37.09
C PHE A 349 -0.19 -13.13 -35.77
N ASN A 350 0.27 -11.98 -35.29
CA ASN A 350 0.87 -11.81 -33.96
C ASN A 350 -0.09 -10.96 -33.12
N PHE A 351 -0.58 -11.49 -31.99
CA PHE A 351 -1.66 -10.84 -31.23
C PHE A 351 -1.20 -9.51 -30.61
N VAL A 352 -1.89 -8.43 -30.96
CA VAL A 352 -1.56 -7.07 -30.53
C VAL A 352 -1.85 -6.86 -29.04
N ILE A 353 -0.82 -6.48 -28.28
CA ILE A 353 -0.94 -6.14 -26.86
C ILE A 353 -1.86 -4.92 -26.68
N PRO A 354 -2.95 -4.97 -25.90
CA PRO A 354 -3.79 -3.80 -25.69
C PRO A 354 -3.12 -2.74 -24.81
N VAL A 355 -2.55 -3.15 -23.68
CA VAL A 355 -1.84 -2.27 -22.75
C VAL A 355 -0.55 -2.95 -22.30
N ASP A 356 0.58 -2.32 -22.60
CA ASP A 356 1.85 -2.72 -21.98
C ASP A 356 1.86 -2.24 -20.53
N PHE A 357 1.64 -3.17 -19.60
CA PHE A 357 1.62 -2.90 -18.18
C PHE A 357 3.02 -2.87 -17.53
N THR A 358 4.10 -3.20 -18.26
CA THR A 358 5.44 -3.44 -17.68
C THR A 358 6.57 -2.61 -18.32
N GLY A 359 6.63 -2.48 -19.65
CA GLY A 359 7.76 -1.89 -20.36
C GLY A 359 7.59 -0.41 -20.71
N LYS A 360 6.74 -0.13 -21.70
CA LYS A 360 6.67 1.16 -22.41
C LYS A 360 5.84 2.19 -21.64
N LYS A 361 6.51 3.05 -20.87
CA LYS A 361 5.91 4.19 -20.12
C LYS A 361 5.49 5.37 -21.03
N GLN A 362 4.98 5.07 -22.24
CA GLN A 362 4.45 6.00 -23.25
C GLN A 362 2.91 6.02 -23.19
N ASN A 363 2.27 7.06 -23.75
CA ASN A 363 0.80 7.19 -23.85
C ASN A 363 0.00 7.06 -22.53
N ARG A 364 0.65 7.10 -21.34
CA ARG A 364 0.07 6.94 -19.99
C ARG A 364 -1.33 7.54 -19.81
N TRP A 365 -1.49 8.84 -20.08
CA TRP A 365 -2.78 9.53 -19.95
C TRP A 365 -3.81 9.04 -20.96
N SER A 366 -3.44 8.74 -22.20
CA SER A 366 -4.35 8.18 -23.20
C SER A 366 -4.89 6.81 -22.79
N TYR A 367 -4.07 5.95 -22.16
CA TYR A 367 -4.57 4.71 -21.55
C TYR A 367 -5.47 4.98 -20.34
N GLY A 368 -5.15 6.00 -19.52
CA GLY A 368 -6.00 6.44 -18.42
C GLY A 368 -7.40 6.84 -18.89
N PHE A 369 -7.51 7.69 -19.92
CA PHE A 369 -8.80 8.06 -20.52
C PHE A 369 -9.49 6.89 -21.25
N ALA A 370 -8.74 5.98 -21.88
CA ALA A 370 -9.32 4.75 -22.45
C ALA A 370 -9.96 3.85 -21.38
N PHE A 371 -9.32 3.68 -20.23
CA PHE A 371 -9.94 3.04 -19.07
C PHE A 371 -11.09 3.88 -18.49
N GLY A 372 -11.02 5.21 -18.56
CA GLY A 372 -12.12 6.10 -18.19
C GLY A 372 -13.41 5.82 -18.96
N VAL A 373 -13.33 5.51 -20.26
CA VAL A 373 -14.49 5.08 -21.08
C VAL A 373 -15.09 3.75 -20.60
N VAL A 374 -14.26 2.86 -20.04
CA VAL A 374 -14.66 1.53 -19.55
C VAL A 374 -15.36 1.59 -18.18
N THR A 375 -15.10 2.63 -17.38
CA THR A 375 -15.60 2.77 -15.99
C THR A 375 -17.09 2.46 -15.80
N PRO A 376 -18.04 2.96 -16.62
CA PRO A 376 -19.46 2.74 -16.37
C PRO A 376 -19.85 1.26 -16.44
N PHE A 377 -19.36 0.54 -17.45
CA PHE A 377 -19.62 -0.90 -17.60
C PHE A 377 -19.03 -1.71 -16.43
N MET A 378 -17.86 -1.31 -15.92
CA MET A 378 -17.23 -1.91 -14.75
C MET A 378 -18.05 -1.67 -13.46
N ILE A 379 -18.63 -0.47 -13.27
CA ILE A 379 -19.47 -0.17 -12.12
C ILE A 379 -20.83 -0.89 -12.21
N ASN A 380 -21.45 -0.95 -13.39
CA ASN A 380 -22.69 -1.71 -13.59
C ASN A 380 -22.50 -3.21 -13.36
N LEU A 381 -21.35 -3.76 -13.76
CA LEU A 381 -20.94 -5.14 -13.46
C LEU A 381 -20.74 -5.37 -11.94
N MET A 382 -20.22 -4.39 -11.20
CA MET A 382 -20.10 -4.45 -9.74
C MET A 382 -21.45 -4.37 -9.00
N LEU A 383 -22.40 -3.61 -9.55
CA LEU A 383 -23.74 -3.42 -8.98
C LEU A 383 -24.74 -4.51 -9.42
N ASN A 384 -24.31 -5.49 -10.23
CA ASN A 384 -25.13 -6.57 -10.77
C ASN A 384 -26.42 -6.07 -11.49
N SER A 385 -26.34 -4.93 -12.17
CA SER A 385 -27.50 -4.33 -12.87
C SER A 385 -27.70 -4.84 -14.30
N THR A 386 -26.88 -5.79 -14.77
CA THR A 386 -26.81 -6.24 -16.16
C THR A 386 -27.23 -7.69 -16.32
N ASN A 387 -28.53 -7.96 -16.20
CA ASN A 387 -29.13 -9.26 -16.57
C ASN A 387 -29.11 -9.39 -18.11
N LEU A 388 -27.97 -9.84 -18.67
CA LEU A 388 -27.78 -9.91 -20.12
C LEU A 388 -28.03 -11.31 -20.68
N LEU A 389 -28.01 -12.34 -19.83
CA LEU A 389 -28.16 -13.75 -20.22
C LEU A 389 -28.91 -14.51 -19.11
N ASN A 390 -30.04 -15.14 -19.41
CA ASN A 390 -30.86 -15.82 -18.40
C ASN A 390 -30.21 -17.12 -17.86
N PHE A 391 -29.26 -16.99 -16.92
CA PHE A 391 -28.65 -18.11 -16.19
C PHE A 391 -29.42 -18.47 -14.92
N PRO A 392 -29.42 -19.75 -14.49
CA PRO A 392 -29.99 -20.15 -13.21
C PRO A 392 -29.16 -19.61 -12.03
N ASN A 393 -29.81 -19.38 -10.89
CA ASN A 393 -29.23 -18.68 -9.73
C ASN A 393 -27.88 -19.26 -9.22
N TYR A 394 -27.64 -20.57 -9.35
CA TYR A 394 -26.40 -21.22 -8.93
C TYR A 394 -25.21 -20.99 -9.89
N LEU A 395 -25.43 -20.40 -11.07
CA LEU A 395 -24.40 -20.05 -12.06
C LEU A 395 -24.26 -18.54 -12.30
N LYS A 396 -24.86 -17.67 -11.48
CA LYS A 396 -24.80 -16.21 -11.67
C LYS A 396 -23.37 -15.65 -11.69
N VAL A 397 -22.42 -16.25 -10.97
CA VAL A 397 -21.00 -15.87 -11.10
C VAL A 397 -20.45 -16.15 -12.52
N LEU A 398 -20.91 -17.19 -13.22
CA LEU A 398 -20.52 -17.44 -14.61
C LEU A 398 -21.15 -16.44 -15.59
N GLU A 399 -22.42 -16.04 -15.38
CA GLU A 399 -23.06 -14.96 -16.17
C GLU A 399 -22.20 -13.69 -16.11
N VAL A 400 -21.88 -13.23 -14.90
CA VAL A 400 -21.08 -12.03 -14.66
C VAL A 400 -19.68 -12.15 -15.29
N VAL A 401 -19.06 -13.34 -15.28
CA VAL A 401 -17.78 -13.60 -15.99
C VAL A 401 -17.95 -13.51 -17.52
N ILE A 402 -19.04 -14.02 -18.09
CA ILE A 402 -19.32 -13.96 -19.54
C ILE A 402 -19.59 -12.52 -19.97
N VAL A 403 -20.41 -11.77 -19.23
CA VAL A 403 -20.67 -10.34 -19.48
C VAL A 403 -19.37 -9.53 -19.37
N ALA A 404 -18.50 -9.82 -18.40
CA ALA A 404 -17.18 -9.20 -18.29
C ALA A 404 -16.28 -9.46 -19.52
N LEU A 405 -16.33 -10.66 -20.09
CA LEU A 405 -15.60 -11.00 -21.32
C LEU A 405 -16.17 -10.30 -22.56
N ILE A 406 -17.50 -10.21 -22.68
CA ILE A 406 -18.20 -9.46 -23.74
C ILE A 406 -17.77 -7.98 -23.71
N VAL A 407 -17.87 -7.33 -22.54
CA VAL A 407 -17.46 -5.93 -22.34
C VAL A 407 -15.96 -5.76 -22.62
N SER A 408 -15.11 -6.71 -22.20
CA SER A 408 -13.68 -6.69 -22.52
C SER A 408 -13.43 -6.66 -24.02
N ILE A 409 -14.07 -7.56 -24.79
CA ILE A 409 -13.88 -7.68 -26.24
C ILE A 409 -14.42 -6.44 -26.98
N ALA A 410 -15.54 -5.88 -26.53
CA ALA A 410 -16.10 -4.63 -27.07
C ALA A 410 -15.16 -3.42 -26.84
N CYS A 411 -14.52 -3.32 -25.67
CA CYS A 411 -13.65 -2.19 -25.32
C CYS A 411 -12.22 -2.33 -25.88
N LEU A 412 -11.78 -3.55 -26.22
CA LEU A 412 -10.40 -3.89 -26.60
C LEU A 412 -9.78 -3.01 -27.73
N PRO A 413 -10.49 -2.60 -28.81
CA PRO A 413 -9.91 -1.76 -29.86
C PRO A 413 -9.44 -0.37 -29.40
N LEU A 414 -10.08 0.21 -28.37
CA LEU A 414 -9.69 1.51 -27.81
C LEU A 414 -8.25 1.46 -27.26
N PHE A 415 -7.80 0.28 -26.83
CA PHE A 415 -6.46 0.05 -26.28
C PHE A 415 -5.46 -0.39 -27.35
N THR A 416 -5.81 -1.37 -28.20
CA THR A 416 -4.90 -1.86 -29.25
C THR A 416 -4.55 -0.76 -30.27
N CYS A 417 -5.51 0.08 -30.67
CA CYS A 417 -5.25 1.20 -31.56
C CYS A 417 -4.25 2.22 -30.97
N LEU A 418 -4.16 2.38 -29.63
CA LEU A 418 -3.19 3.23 -28.95
C LEU A 418 -1.79 2.60 -28.79
N SER A 419 -1.69 1.27 -28.86
CA SER A 419 -0.46 0.51 -28.59
C SER A 419 0.31 0.09 -29.85
N THR A 420 -0.38 -0.04 -30.99
CA THR A 420 0.17 -0.57 -32.25
C THR A 420 1.48 0.10 -32.71
N PRO A 421 2.40 -0.67 -33.33
CA PRO A 421 3.59 -0.08 -33.98
C PRO A 421 3.20 0.78 -35.20
N HIS A 422 2.17 0.37 -35.94
CA HIS A 422 1.67 1.05 -37.15
C HIS A 422 0.80 2.27 -36.82
N ARG A 423 1.37 3.26 -36.12
CA ARG A 423 0.68 4.43 -35.53
C ARG A 423 -0.28 5.18 -36.46
N LEU A 424 0.00 5.24 -37.77
CA LEU A 424 -0.91 5.86 -38.75
C LEU A 424 -2.22 5.08 -38.87
N PHE A 425 -2.10 3.76 -39.08
CA PHE A 425 -3.21 2.87 -39.38
C PHE A 425 -4.07 2.59 -38.14
N GLY A 426 -3.43 2.28 -37.00
CA GLY A 426 -4.12 2.22 -35.71
C GLY A 426 -4.74 3.57 -35.30
N GLY A 427 -4.17 4.69 -35.76
CA GLY A 427 -4.76 6.02 -35.60
C GLY A 427 -6.09 6.16 -36.33
N VAL A 428 -6.21 5.69 -37.59
CA VAL A 428 -7.44 5.76 -38.39
C VAL A 428 -8.51 4.82 -37.82
N LEU A 429 -8.19 3.55 -37.57
CA LEU A 429 -9.16 2.60 -36.98
C LEU A 429 -9.61 3.04 -35.58
N GLY A 430 -8.68 3.53 -34.75
CA GLY A 430 -8.99 4.08 -33.43
C GLY A 430 -9.89 5.32 -33.51
N LEU A 431 -9.66 6.21 -34.48
CA LEU A 431 -10.52 7.38 -34.70
C LEU A 431 -11.94 6.96 -35.05
N ILE A 432 -12.12 6.10 -36.07
CA ILE A 432 -13.45 5.62 -36.51
C ILE A 432 -14.19 4.94 -35.36
N TYR A 433 -13.53 4.04 -34.62
CA TYR A 433 -14.15 3.32 -33.52
C TYR A 433 -14.53 4.25 -32.35
N SER A 434 -13.61 5.11 -31.90
CA SER A 434 -13.90 6.07 -30.82
C SER A 434 -14.94 7.12 -31.21
N LEU A 435 -15.01 7.51 -32.50
CA LEU A 435 -16.01 8.44 -33.01
C LEU A 435 -17.40 7.79 -33.07
N SER A 436 -17.52 6.53 -33.49
CA SER A 436 -18.80 5.81 -33.45
C SER A 436 -19.35 5.67 -32.02
N TRP A 437 -18.48 5.37 -31.04
CA TRP A 437 -18.86 5.34 -29.61
C TRP A 437 -19.19 6.73 -29.05
N PHE A 438 -18.51 7.78 -29.51
CA PHE A 438 -18.81 9.17 -29.13
C PHE A 438 -20.16 9.64 -29.69
N ILE A 439 -20.44 9.33 -30.96
CA ILE A 439 -21.74 9.62 -31.60
C ILE A 439 -22.86 8.81 -30.93
N ALA A 440 -22.62 7.53 -30.61
CA ALA A 440 -23.56 6.70 -29.87
C ALA A 440 -23.90 7.28 -28.47
N LEU A 441 -22.89 7.74 -27.73
CA LEU A 441 -23.12 8.34 -26.40
C LEU A 441 -23.70 9.76 -26.48
N LEU A 442 -23.36 10.56 -27.49
CA LEU A 442 -24.03 11.84 -27.76
C LEU A 442 -25.49 11.64 -28.18
N TRP A 443 -25.77 10.66 -29.04
CA TRP A 443 -27.13 10.28 -29.38
C TRP A 443 -27.89 9.90 -28.11
N LYS A 444 -27.31 9.03 -27.28
CA LYS A 444 -27.88 8.69 -25.97
C LYS A 444 -28.16 9.96 -25.13
N LEU A 445 -27.23 10.91 -25.03
CA LEU A 445 -27.40 12.10 -24.18
C LEU A 445 -28.32 13.18 -24.76
N ILE A 446 -28.46 13.28 -26.09
CA ILE A 446 -29.31 14.29 -26.72
C ILE A 446 -30.75 13.77 -26.87
N PHE A 447 -30.89 12.48 -27.17
CA PHE A 447 -32.18 11.83 -27.43
C PHE A 447 -32.70 11.10 -26.19
N CYS A 448 -31.92 10.26 -25.51
CA CYS A 448 -32.37 9.58 -24.27
C CYS A 448 -32.42 10.49 -23.03
N ARG A 449 -32.28 11.79 -23.27
CA ARG A 449 -32.95 12.89 -22.61
C ARG A 449 -34.35 12.50 -22.13
N GLU A 450 -35.33 12.42 -23.03
CA GLU A 450 -36.76 12.66 -22.75
C GLU A 450 -37.56 11.59 -21.99
N ILE A 451 -36.96 10.99 -20.97
CA ILE A 451 -37.38 9.71 -20.37
C ILE A 451 -37.46 9.80 -18.86
N LEU A 452 -36.66 10.69 -18.24
CA LEU A 452 -36.53 10.83 -16.80
C LEU A 452 -37.21 12.09 -16.24
N ALA A 453 -37.66 13.04 -17.07
CA ALA A 453 -38.39 14.22 -16.58
C ALA A 453 -39.75 13.92 -15.92
N SER A 454 -40.35 12.74 -16.12
CA SER A 454 -41.56 12.35 -15.38
C SER A 454 -41.33 12.15 -13.88
N GLU A 455 -40.09 11.92 -13.46
CA GLU A 455 -39.66 11.88 -12.06
C GLU A 455 -38.63 13.00 -11.82
N GLY A 456 -39.14 14.23 -11.69
CA GLY A 456 -38.42 15.50 -11.92
C GLY A 456 -37.14 15.80 -11.13
N HIS A 457 -36.67 14.91 -10.24
CA HIS A 457 -35.38 14.99 -9.55
C HIS A 457 -34.31 14.04 -10.11
N GLN A 458 -34.69 13.01 -10.88
CA GLN A 458 -33.78 11.97 -11.36
C GLN A 458 -32.98 12.41 -12.60
N TYR A 459 -33.59 13.26 -13.44
CA TYR A 459 -33.06 13.76 -14.72
C TYR A 459 -31.65 14.37 -14.66
N HIS A 460 -31.44 15.41 -13.84
CA HIS A 460 -30.18 16.18 -13.83
C HIS A 460 -28.95 15.33 -13.52
N VAL A 461 -29.12 14.27 -12.71
CA VAL A 461 -28.00 13.47 -12.22
C VAL A 461 -27.62 12.35 -13.19
N TRP A 462 -28.53 11.89 -14.06
CA TRP A 462 -28.21 10.95 -15.14
C TRP A 462 -27.25 11.56 -16.18
N TYR A 463 -27.40 12.86 -16.45
CA TYR A 463 -26.42 13.63 -17.24
C TYR A 463 -25.07 13.71 -16.52
N LEU A 464 -25.09 14.07 -15.23
CA LEU A 464 -23.89 14.17 -14.39
C LEU A 464 -23.10 12.85 -14.40
N HIS A 465 -23.79 11.71 -14.25
CA HIS A 465 -23.24 10.36 -14.33
C HIS A 465 -22.60 10.03 -15.69
N SER A 466 -23.16 10.52 -16.80
CA SER A 466 -22.70 10.19 -18.17
C SER A 466 -21.56 11.08 -18.68
N ILE A 467 -21.44 12.32 -18.19
CA ILE A 467 -20.45 13.32 -18.62
C ILE A 467 -18.98 12.80 -18.61
N PRO A 468 -18.47 12.09 -17.59
CA PRO A 468 -17.07 11.68 -17.55
C PRO A 468 -16.70 10.69 -18.66
N GLN A 469 -17.62 9.79 -19.05
CA GLN A 469 -17.41 8.87 -20.16
C GLN A 469 -17.31 9.63 -21.49
N LEU A 470 -18.18 10.62 -21.68
CA LEU A 470 -18.20 11.48 -22.86
C LEU A 470 -16.91 12.30 -22.99
N LEU A 471 -16.43 12.91 -21.89
CA LEU A 471 -15.15 13.65 -21.87
C LEU A 471 -13.95 12.74 -22.18
N CYS A 472 -13.96 11.49 -21.68
CA CYS A 472 -12.94 10.50 -22.01
C CYS A 472 -12.96 10.12 -23.51
N LEU A 473 -14.14 9.90 -24.10
CA LEU A 473 -14.30 9.63 -25.53
C LEU A 473 -13.85 10.81 -26.41
N ALA A 474 -14.27 12.04 -26.07
CA ALA A 474 -13.84 13.26 -26.77
C ALA A 474 -12.31 13.43 -26.75
N PHE A 475 -11.67 13.17 -25.60
CA PHE A 475 -10.21 13.16 -25.51
C PHE A 475 -9.57 12.12 -26.44
N LEU A 476 -10.14 10.90 -26.54
CA LEU A 476 -9.63 9.85 -27.42
C LEU A 476 -9.75 10.20 -28.91
N VAL A 477 -10.90 10.73 -29.34
CA VAL A 477 -11.12 11.20 -30.72
C VAL A 477 -10.06 12.25 -31.09
N CYS A 478 -9.90 13.29 -30.26
CA CYS A 478 -8.86 14.31 -30.42
C CYS A 478 -7.43 13.71 -30.39
N ARG A 479 -7.20 12.67 -29.56
CA ARG A 479 -5.91 11.99 -29.46
C ARG A 479 -5.58 11.19 -30.72
N PHE A 480 -6.52 10.45 -31.29
CA PHE A 480 -6.32 9.70 -32.53
C PHE A 480 -6.10 10.65 -33.72
N GLY A 481 -6.87 11.75 -33.83
CA GLY A 481 -6.60 12.81 -34.81
C GLY A 481 -5.19 13.41 -34.67
N SER A 482 -4.73 13.64 -33.43
CA SER A 482 -3.35 14.09 -33.14
C SER A 482 -2.29 13.06 -33.56
N ILE A 483 -2.57 11.76 -33.39
CA ILE A 483 -1.68 10.66 -33.81
C ILE A 483 -1.61 10.60 -35.35
N ILE A 484 -2.73 10.72 -36.07
CA ILE A 484 -2.76 10.78 -37.54
C ILE A 484 -1.97 11.99 -38.04
N LYS A 485 -2.23 13.19 -37.52
CA LYS A 485 -1.53 14.44 -37.90
C LYS A 485 -0.01 14.35 -37.69
N LYS A 486 0.44 13.74 -36.58
CA LYS A 486 1.87 13.44 -36.33
C LYS A 486 2.41 12.31 -37.20
N GLY A 487 1.57 11.35 -37.59
CA GLY A 487 1.88 10.27 -38.51
C GLY A 487 2.21 10.78 -39.91
N VAL A 488 1.29 11.55 -40.51
CA VAL A 488 1.45 12.14 -41.85
C VAL A 488 2.66 13.07 -41.89
N ARG A 489 2.78 14.00 -40.93
CA ARG A 489 3.95 14.89 -40.82
C ARG A 489 5.28 14.15 -40.72
N SER A 490 5.30 12.98 -40.07
CA SER A 490 6.48 12.12 -39.95
C SER A 490 6.74 11.19 -41.15
N ARG A 491 5.83 11.16 -42.14
CA ARG A 491 6.06 10.50 -43.44
C ARG A 491 6.48 11.52 -44.51
N MET A 492 6.04 12.78 -44.39
CA MET A 492 6.49 13.89 -45.25
C MET A 492 7.87 14.44 -44.86
N ARG A 493 8.24 14.37 -43.57
CA ARG A 493 9.58 14.74 -43.07
C ARG A 493 10.30 13.48 -42.60
N ASN A 494 11.33 13.06 -43.32
CA ASN A 494 12.17 11.89 -43.01
C ASN A 494 12.88 12.07 -41.66
N TYR A 495 12.24 11.62 -40.58
CA TYR A 495 12.71 11.82 -39.21
C TYR A 495 12.82 10.47 -38.48
N SER A 496 14.05 10.02 -38.26
CA SER A 496 14.38 8.77 -37.58
C SER A 496 13.87 8.80 -36.12
N LYS A 497 13.23 7.70 -35.69
CA LYS A 497 12.16 7.76 -34.67
C LYS A 497 12.52 7.12 -33.33
N GLN A 498 13.81 7.10 -33.00
CA GLN A 498 14.41 6.21 -31.98
C GLN A 498 14.61 6.85 -30.59
N GLU A 499 14.65 8.18 -30.46
CA GLU A 499 15.26 8.84 -29.28
C GLU A 499 14.42 8.97 -28.00
N GLU A 500 13.08 9.08 -28.08
CA GLU A 500 12.26 9.54 -26.93
C GLU A 500 12.25 8.60 -25.71
N VAL A 501 12.53 7.31 -25.89
CA VAL A 501 12.62 6.34 -24.78
C VAL A 501 13.96 6.47 -24.06
N MET A 502 15.07 6.46 -24.81
CA MET A 502 16.43 6.40 -24.25
C MET A 502 16.72 7.59 -23.32
N LYS A 503 16.13 8.76 -23.59
CA LYS A 503 16.42 10.03 -22.89
C LYS A 503 16.01 10.07 -21.40
N TYR A 504 15.30 9.07 -20.85
CA TYR A 504 14.90 9.07 -19.41
C TYR A 504 15.67 8.08 -18.52
N GLU A 505 15.93 6.85 -18.97
CA GLU A 505 16.68 5.84 -18.20
C GLU A 505 18.16 6.23 -18.06
N TYR A 506 18.79 6.64 -19.17
CA TYR A 506 20.16 7.11 -19.19
C TYR A 506 20.35 8.34 -18.29
N LYS A 507 19.39 9.28 -18.29
CA LYS A 507 19.37 10.44 -17.37
C LYS A 507 19.24 10.03 -15.90
N HIS A 508 18.49 8.98 -15.60
CA HIS A 508 18.36 8.45 -14.23
C HIS A 508 19.67 7.82 -13.74
N VAL A 509 20.31 6.98 -14.57
CA VAL A 509 21.62 6.38 -14.25
C VAL A 509 22.71 7.45 -14.17
N GLN A 510 22.73 8.43 -15.09
CA GLN A 510 23.67 9.55 -15.02
C GLN A 510 23.52 10.38 -13.74
N ARG A 511 22.29 10.55 -13.21
CA ARG A 511 22.08 11.17 -11.89
C ARG A 511 22.64 10.31 -10.75
N LEU A 512 22.46 8.98 -10.79
CA LEU A 512 22.98 8.07 -9.76
C LEU A 512 24.52 8.00 -9.73
N LEU A 513 25.18 8.22 -10.87
CA LEU A 513 26.65 8.20 -10.99
C LEU A 513 27.32 9.58 -10.78
N ARG A 514 26.56 10.68 -10.85
CA ARG A 514 27.07 12.00 -10.46
C ARG A 514 27.25 12.06 -8.94
N ARG A 515 28.25 12.82 -8.48
CA ARG A 515 28.34 13.22 -7.06
C ARG A 515 27.04 13.94 -6.66
N PRO A 516 26.50 13.69 -5.46
CA PRO A 516 25.39 14.50 -4.96
C PRO A 516 25.86 15.95 -4.82
N THR A 517 25.12 16.89 -5.41
CA THR A 517 25.36 18.32 -5.19
C THR A 517 24.96 18.66 -3.77
N GLU A 518 25.84 19.31 -3.01
CA GLU A 518 25.61 19.65 -1.59
C GLU A 518 24.56 20.76 -1.39
N ALA A 519 24.04 21.33 -2.49
CA ALA A 519 22.93 22.28 -2.50
C ALA A 519 21.64 21.65 -1.94
N SER A 520 21.40 21.87 -0.64
CA SER A 520 20.15 21.60 0.05
C SER A 520 19.05 22.54 -0.44
N VAL A 521 18.48 22.23 -1.62
CA VAL A 521 17.32 22.95 -2.15
C VAL A 521 16.21 22.94 -1.10
N GLU A 522 15.80 24.13 -0.64
CA GLU A 522 14.75 24.30 0.35
C GLU A 522 13.39 23.93 -0.25
N LYS A 523 13.09 22.63 -0.19
CA LYS A 523 11.76 22.11 -0.53
C LYS A 523 10.73 22.82 0.33
N SER A 524 9.67 23.35 -0.27
CA SER A 524 8.56 23.95 0.48
C SER A 524 7.90 22.92 1.41
N TRP A 525 7.15 23.38 2.42
CA TRP A 525 6.40 22.50 3.32
C TRP A 525 5.57 21.45 2.55
N PHE A 526 4.89 21.85 1.48
CA PHE A 526 4.11 20.94 0.62
C PHE A 526 4.99 19.88 -0.07
N GLN A 527 6.17 20.25 -0.56
CA GLN A 527 7.12 19.31 -1.18
C GLN A 527 7.79 18.38 -0.16
N ARG A 528 7.94 18.80 1.12
CA ARG A 528 8.43 17.95 2.21
C ARG A 528 7.34 17.01 2.77
N LYS A 529 6.08 17.46 2.81
CA LYS A 529 4.97 16.83 3.55
C LYS A 529 3.97 16.04 2.70
N VAL A 530 3.67 16.50 1.48
CA VAL A 530 2.59 15.99 0.63
C VAL A 530 3.13 15.29 -0.62
N TYR A 531 3.86 16.01 -1.48
CA TYR A 531 4.44 15.43 -2.70
C TYR A 531 5.73 16.13 -3.14
N GLU A 532 6.87 15.46 -2.94
CA GLU A 532 8.13 15.80 -3.60
C GLU A 532 7.96 15.61 -5.11
N TRP A 533 8.28 16.59 -5.96
CA TRP A 533 8.36 16.37 -7.41
C TRP A 533 9.73 15.79 -7.81
N ASP A 534 9.75 14.74 -8.64
CA ASP A 534 10.98 14.21 -9.23
C ASP A 534 10.80 14.05 -10.75
N PRO A 535 11.32 14.99 -11.57
CA PRO A 535 11.11 14.97 -13.03
C PRO A 535 11.81 13.80 -13.74
N TYR A 536 12.60 12.99 -13.02
CA TYR A 536 13.26 11.79 -13.55
C TYR A 536 12.48 10.50 -13.21
N PHE A 537 11.41 10.59 -12.41
CA PHE A 537 10.54 9.47 -12.08
C PHE A 537 9.28 9.45 -12.97
N LYS A 538 9.01 8.31 -13.62
CA LYS A 538 7.78 8.08 -14.40
C LYS A 538 7.00 6.91 -13.82
N PHE A 539 5.77 7.18 -13.35
CA PHE A 539 4.77 6.16 -13.06
C PHE A 539 4.51 5.26 -14.29
N PRO A 540 4.28 3.95 -14.11
CA PRO A 540 3.91 3.05 -15.19
C PRO A 540 2.45 3.25 -15.61
N ASN A 541 2.08 2.72 -16.78
CA ASN A 541 0.72 2.83 -17.34
C ASN A 541 -0.35 2.29 -16.36
N ARG A 542 -0.05 1.15 -15.71
CA ARG A 542 -0.90 0.48 -14.71
C ARG A 542 -1.38 1.41 -13.59
N ILE A 543 -0.45 2.12 -12.94
CA ILE A 543 -0.75 2.98 -11.78
C ILE A 543 -1.54 4.23 -12.17
N ILE A 544 -1.30 4.78 -13.37
CA ILE A 544 -2.09 5.92 -13.88
C ILE A 544 -3.50 5.46 -14.25
N ALA A 545 -3.64 4.31 -14.91
CA ALA A 545 -4.94 3.71 -15.23
C ALA A 545 -5.78 3.46 -13.97
N THR A 546 -5.21 2.80 -12.94
CA THR A 546 -5.93 2.51 -11.69
C THR A 546 -6.36 3.78 -10.97
N VAL A 547 -5.52 4.82 -10.92
CA VAL A 547 -5.88 6.09 -10.26
C VAL A 547 -7.01 6.81 -10.99
N VAL A 548 -7.00 6.84 -12.33
CA VAL A 548 -8.11 7.41 -13.12
C VAL A 548 -9.40 6.60 -12.93
N LEU A 549 -9.31 5.27 -12.94
CA LEU A 549 -10.44 4.37 -12.66
C LEU A 549 -10.99 4.51 -11.24
N CYS A 550 -10.15 4.73 -10.24
CA CYS A 550 -10.59 4.98 -8.86
C CYS A 550 -11.33 6.33 -8.74
N PHE A 551 -10.79 7.42 -9.32
CA PHE A 551 -11.46 8.72 -9.30
C PHE A 551 -12.81 8.68 -10.02
N LEU A 552 -12.86 8.12 -11.23
CA LEU A 552 -14.09 8.01 -12.01
C LEU A 552 -15.06 7.02 -11.36
N GLY A 553 -14.60 5.84 -10.93
CA GLY A 553 -15.44 4.83 -10.31
C GLY A 553 -16.11 5.30 -9.03
N LEU A 554 -15.38 6.05 -8.18
CA LEU A 554 -16.00 6.71 -7.02
C LEU A 554 -17.04 7.74 -7.45
N TYR A 555 -16.74 8.61 -8.42
CA TYR A 555 -17.71 9.60 -8.91
C TYR A 555 -19.02 8.97 -9.40
N MET A 556 -18.95 7.84 -10.12
CA MET A 556 -20.15 7.09 -10.54
C MET A 556 -20.95 6.56 -9.35
N VAL A 557 -20.26 5.98 -8.35
CA VAL A 557 -20.91 5.44 -7.14
C VAL A 557 -21.53 6.55 -6.29
N ILE A 558 -20.83 7.67 -6.09
CA ILE A 558 -21.32 8.83 -5.34
C ILE A 558 -22.54 9.42 -6.05
N THR A 559 -22.49 9.66 -7.37
CA THR A 559 -23.66 10.20 -8.10
C THR A 559 -24.87 9.27 -8.03
N THR A 560 -24.66 7.96 -8.10
CA THR A 560 -25.73 6.95 -7.95
C THR A 560 -26.31 6.92 -6.53
N GLU A 561 -25.45 6.97 -5.51
CA GLU A 561 -25.87 7.05 -4.10
C GLU A 561 -26.75 8.29 -3.88
N GLN A 562 -26.31 9.46 -4.35
CA GLN A 562 -27.08 10.69 -4.17
C GLN A 562 -28.41 10.68 -4.95
N THR A 563 -28.52 10.04 -6.13
CA THR A 563 -29.84 9.86 -6.79
C THR A 563 -30.81 9.01 -5.99
N ILE A 564 -30.30 7.95 -5.36
CA ILE A 564 -31.13 7.03 -4.58
C ILE A 564 -31.59 7.73 -3.30
N THR A 565 -30.68 8.46 -2.64
CA THR A 565 -31.03 9.28 -1.48
C THR A 565 -32.04 10.38 -1.81
N SER A 566 -31.86 11.15 -2.89
CA SER A 566 -32.78 12.25 -3.22
C SER A 566 -34.19 11.74 -3.55
N TYR A 567 -34.29 10.63 -4.28
CA TYR A 567 -35.57 9.96 -4.57
C TYR A 567 -36.30 9.52 -3.29
N TYR A 568 -35.61 8.84 -2.37
CA TYR A 568 -36.21 8.41 -1.10
C TYR A 568 -36.58 9.59 -0.20
N ILE A 569 -35.83 10.70 -0.21
CA ILE A 569 -36.20 11.92 0.52
C ILE A 569 -37.51 12.48 -0.05
N SER A 570 -37.63 12.70 -1.36
CA SER A 570 -38.86 13.24 -1.95
C SER A 570 -40.10 12.38 -1.68
N TYR A 571 -39.95 11.05 -1.74
CA TYR A 571 -41.03 10.11 -1.41
C TYR A 571 -41.41 10.15 0.07
N LEU A 572 -40.43 10.27 0.97
CA LEU A 572 -40.68 10.40 2.41
C LEU A 572 -41.34 11.74 2.74
N GLU A 573 -40.88 12.84 2.14
CA GLU A 573 -41.47 14.17 2.31
C GLU A 573 -42.96 14.18 1.90
N GLU A 574 -43.30 13.65 0.72
CA GLU A 574 -44.68 13.49 0.24
C GLU A 574 -45.54 12.64 1.21
N SER A 575 -44.98 11.55 1.76
CA SER A 575 -45.69 10.71 2.75
C SER A 575 -45.83 11.35 4.14
N SER A 576 -45.01 12.36 4.47
CA SER A 576 -44.84 12.89 5.83
C SER A 576 -45.77 14.04 6.22
N VAL A 577 -46.62 14.50 5.30
CA VAL A 577 -47.47 15.71 5.39
C VAL A 577 -48.44 15.72 6.61
N MET A 578 -48.57 14.60 7.33
CA MET A 578 -49.51 14.42 8.43
C MET A 578 -48.91 14.46 9.86
N GLY A 579 -47.66 14.90 10.09
CA GLY A 579 -47.17 14.99 11.48
C GLY A 579 -45.76 15.56 11.75
N ASN A 580 -45.40 15.62 13.05
CA ASN A 580 -44.17 16.22 13.62
C ASN A 580 -42.83 15.59 13.16
N ILE A 581 -42.85 14.62 12.25
CA ILE A 581 -41.69 13.79 11.85
C ILE A 581 -40.68 14.58 10.99
N THR A 582 -41.11 15.69 10.40
CA THR A 582 -40.34 16.52 9.46
C THR A 582 -39.00 17.02 10.03
N THR A 583 -38.93 17.39 11.31
CA THR A 583 -37.70 17.93 11.93
C THR A 583 -36.62 16.87 12.08
N GLU A 584 -36.97 15.64 12.46
CA GLU A 584 -36.02 14.53 12.57
C GLU A 584 -35.50 14.11 11.18
N LEU A 585 -36.39 14.04 10.18
CA LEU A 585 -36.00 13.78 8.78
C LEU A 585 -35.02 14.82 8.24
N ILE A 586 -35.20 16.10 8.57
CA ILE A 586 -34.27 17.18 8.21
C ILE A 586 -32.88 16.95 8.84
N TYR A 587 -32.79 16.51 10.09
CA TYR A 587 -31.49 16.23 10.72
C TYR A 587 -30.80 14.97 10.14
N ILE A 588 -31.56 13.91 9.87
CA ILE A 588 -31.05 12.70 9.21
C ILE A 588 -30.49 13.04 7.82
N THR A 589 -31.26 13.79 7.02
CA THR A 589 -30.92 14.23 5.67
C THR A 589 -29.67 15.10 5.63
N ASN A 590 -29.59 16.14 6.47
CA ASN A 590 -28.39 16.98 6.57
C ASN A 590 -27.17 16.18 7.03
N THR A 591 -27.34 15.22 7.94
CA THR A 591 -26.25 14.34 8.39
C THR A 591 -25.72 13.47 7.25
N TRP A 592 -26.60 12.92 6.40
CA TRP A 592 -26.20 12.15 5.22
C TRP A 592 -25.36 12.99 4.24
N TYR A 593 -25.83 14.18 3.86
CA TYR A 593 -25.08 15.04 2.92
C TYR A 593 -23.74 15.52 3.48
N ILE A 594 -23.66 15.87 4.77
CA ILE A 594 -22.39 16.25 5.42
C ILE A 594 -21.42 15.06 5.47
N THR A 595 -21.90 13.87 5.82
CA THR A 595 -21.04 12.69 5.94
C THR A 595 -20.62 12.10 4.59
N THR A 596 -21.46 12.24 3.56
CA THR A 596 -21.08 12.08 2.13
C THR A 596 -19.90 12.99 1.81
N ALA A 597 -20.00 14.30 2.07
CA ALA A 597 -18.94 15.27 1.76
C ALA A 597 -17.61 14.95 2.49
N CYS A 598 -17.66 14.50 3.75
CA CYS A 598 -16.47 14.04 4.47
C CYS A 598 -15.88 12.74 3.91
N ALA A 599 -16.72 11.75 3.57
CA ALA A 599 -16.28 10.45 3.05
C ALA A 599 -15.67 10.57 1.65
N THR A 600 -16.23 11.43 0.79
CA THR A 600 -15.66 11.73 -0.54
C THR A 600 -14.30 12.40 -0.41
N LEU A 601 -14.16 13.44 0.42
CA LEU A 601 -12.88 14.13 0.66
C LEU A 601 -11.81 13.17 1.20
N SER A 602 -12.15 12.31 2.17
CA SER A 602 -11.24 11.27 2.68
C SER A 602 -10.77 10.34 1.55
N SER A 603 -11.68 9.92 0.69
CA SER A 603 -11.40 9.00 -0.43
C SER A 603 -10.53 9.64 -1.51
N LEU A 604 -10.74 10.91 -1.85
CA LEU A 604 -9.87 11.68 -2.76
C LEU A 604 -8.44 11.81 -2.21
N VAL A 605 -8.30 12.02 -0.89
CA VAL A 605 -7.01 12.02 -0.20
C VAL A 605 -6.36 10.64 -0.23
N HIS A 606 -7.12 9.56 -0.04
CA HIS A 606 -6.61 8.19 -0.14
C HIS A 606 -6.06 7.87 -1.54
N ILE A 607 -6.82 8.15 -2.62
CA ILE A 607 -6.38 7.92 -4.01
C ILE A 607 -5.11 8.72 -4.31
N SER A 608 -5.06 9.99 -3.88
CA SER A 608 -3.87 10.84 -4.03
C SER A 608 -2.64 10.24 -3.32
N HIS A 609 -2.83 9.63 -2.15
CA HIS A 609 -1.76 8.95 -1.43
C HIS A 609 -1.23 7.69 -2.13
N VAL A 610 -2.01 6.96 -2.94
CA VAL A 610 -1.54 5.77 -3.69
C VAL A 610 -0.31 6.10 -4.54
N LEU A 611 -0.31 7.27 -5.20
CA LEU A 611 0.81 7.77 -5.99
C LEU A 611 2.07 8.05 -5.14
N VAL A 612 1.88 8.57 -3.92
CA VAL A 612 2.96 8.84 -2.95
C VAL A 612 3.58 7.52 -2.48
N TYR A 613 2.75 6.57 -2.04
CA TYR A 613 3.19 5.29 -1.49
C TYR A 613 3.87 4.41 -2.56
N TYR A 614 3.28 4.28 -3.75
CA TYR A 614 3.88 3.54 -4.87
C TYR A 614 5.31 4.05 -5.17
N ARG A 615 5.46 5.37 -5.30
CA ARG A 615 6.76 6.01 -5.58
C ARG A 615 7.76 5.79 -4.46
N THR A 616 7.35 5.96 -3.20
CA THR A 616 8.24 5.80 -2.04
C THR A 616 8.72 4.36 -1.89
N HIS A 617 7.81 3.39 -1.99
CA HIS A 617 8.13 1.97 -1.87
C HIS A 617 9.03 1.50 -3.03
N ILE A 618 8.71 1.85 -4.29
CA ILE A 618 9.54 1.42 -5.43
C ILE A 618 10.91 2.12 -5.47
N LYS A 619 11.05 3.35 -4.92
CA LYS A 619 12.36 3.99 -4.73
C LYS A 619 13.19 3.29 -3.65
N SER A 620 12.59 3.02 -2.48
CA SER A 620 13.25 2.32 -1.37
C SER A 620 13.71 0.91 -1.79
N LEU A 621 12.85 0.15 -2.45
CA LEU A 621 13.18 -1.18 -2.99
C LEU A 621 14.28 -1.13 -4.08
N ARG A 622 14.30 -0.10 -4.95
CA ARG A 622 15.41 0.12 -5.91
C ARG A 622 16.74 0.50 -5.25
N ALA A 623 16.73 1.03 -4.04
CA ALA A 623 17.93 1.25 -3.22
C ALA A 623 18.35 -0.01 -2.42
N GLY A 624 17.61 -1.12 -2.53
CA GLY A 624 17.82 -2.34 -1.73
C GLY A 624 17.23 -2.25 -0.31
N GLU A 625 16.57 -1.14 0.04
CA GLU A 625 15.99 -0.94 1.37
C GLU A 625 14.62 -1.61 1.48
N ARG A 626 14.53 -2.69 2.26
CA ARG A 626 13.26 -3.39 2.55
C ARG A 626 12.48 -2.76 3.72
N LYS A 627 12.56 -1.44 3.91
CA LYS A 627 11.97 -0.70 5.06
C LYS A 627 10.45 -0.83 5.19
N TYR A 628 9.76 -1.14 4.10
CA TYR A 628 8.29 -1.22 4.00
C TYR A 628 7.78 -2.65 3.75
N PHE A 629 8.61 -3.67 3.99
CA PHE A 629 8.22 -5.09 3.85
C PHE A 629 8.15 -5.76 5.23
N PRO A 630 7.26 -6.75 5.43
CA PRO A 630 7.23 -7.52 6.67
C PRO A 630 8.56 -8.23 6.90
N LYS A 631 9.05 -8.26 8.15
CA LYS A 631 10.33 -8.88 8.53
C LYS A 631 10.42 -10.36 8.10
N MET A 632 9.31 -11.08 8.13
CA MET A 632 9.21 -12.53 7.85
C MET A 632 8.75 -12.86 6.42
N TYR A 633 8.40 -11.88 5.58
CA TYR A 633 7.74 -12.17 4.30
C TYR A 633 8.71 -12.58 3.21
N LYS A 634 8.65 -13.86 2.83
CA LYS A 634 9.20 -14.38 1.59
C LYS A 634 8.06 -14.43 0.56
N LEU A 635 8.22 -13.70 -0.54
CA LEU A 635 7.28 -13.71 -1.66
C LEU A 635 7.68 -14.81 -2.65
N ASN A 636 6.79 -15.76 -2.91
CA ASN A 636 6.98 -16.72 -4.00
C ASN A 636 6.79 -16.02 -5.35
N SER A 637 7.55 -16.41 -6.38
CA SER A 637 7.43 -15.79 -7.72
C SER A 637 6.02 -15.85 -8.31
N VAL A 638 5.28 -16.93 -8.04
CA VAL A 638 3.85 -17.08 -8.43
C VAL A 638 3.00 -15.98 -7.79
N ASP A 639 3.12 -15.75 -6.49
CA ASP A 639 2.33 -14.76 -5.76
C ASP A 639 2.72 -13.32 -6.16
N GLY A 640 3.97 -13.11 -6.62
CA GLY A 640 4.39 -11.86 -7.26
C GLY A 640 3.64 -11.56 -8.55
N VAL A 641 3.58 -12.53 -9.47
CA VAL A 641 2.84 -12.40 -10.75
C VAL A 641 1.34 -12.31 -10.52
N VAL A 642 0.77 -13.14 -9.63
CA VAL A 642 -0.66 -13.07 -9.25
C VAL A 642 -1.00 -11.70 -8.65
N GLY A 643 -0.16 -11.17 -7.76
CA GLY A 643 -0.33 -9.84 -7.18
C GLY A 643 -0.31 -8.72 -8.23
N PHE A 644 0.62 -8.80 -9.19
CA PHE A 644 0.71 -7.87 -10.31
C PHE A 644 -0.58 -7.77 -11.14
N LEU A 645 -1.22 -8.92 -11.40
CA LEU A 645 -2.47 -9.03 -12.16
C LEU A 645 -3.70 -8.59 -11.36
N LYS A 646 -3.78 -8.97 -10.08
CA LYS A 646 -4.94 -8.71 -9.22
C LYS A 646 -5.04 -7.26 -8.76
N TYR A 647 -3.90 -6.61 -8.51
CA TYR A 647 -3.85 -5.27 -7.93
C TYR A 647 -4.78 -4.24 -8.59
N PRO A 648 -4.85 -4.10 -9.94
CA PRO A 648 -5.68 -3.07 -10.55
C PRO A 648 -7.17 -3.19 -10.25
N GLY A 649 -7.72 -4.41 -10.31
CA GLY A 649 -9.13 -4.66 -9.99
C GLY A 649 -9.40 -4.52 -8.50
N TYR A 650 -8.50 -5.05 -7.66
CA TYR A 650 -8.58 -4.93 -6.21
C TYR A 650 -8.58 -3.45 -5.77
N GLN A 651 -7.68 -2.61 -6.28
CA GLN A 651 -7.58 -1.20 -5.86
C GLN A 651 -8.90 -0.44 -6.06
N ILE A 652 -9.63 -0.74 -7.14
CA ILE A 652 -10.92 -0.10 -7.46
C ILE A 652 -12.01 -0.62 -6.53
N ALA A 653 -12.13 -1.94 -6.39
CA ALA A 653 -13.08 -2.60 -5.50
C ALA A 653 -12.93 -2.15 -4.03
N PHE A 654 -11.68 -2.03 -3.55
CA PHE A 654 -11.36 -1.51 -2.22
C PHE A 654 -11.58 0.00 -2.09
N SER A 655 -11.46 0.78 -3.18
CA SER A 655 -11.82 2.20 -3.16
C SER A 655 -13.33 2.37 -2.98
N VAL A 656 -14.14 1.62 -3.74
CA VAL A 656 -15.61 1.69 -3.68
C VAL A 656 -16.16 1.18 -2.34
N TRP A 657 -15.79 -0.04 -1.91
CA TRP A 657 -16.20 -0.52 -0.57
C TRP A 657 -15.65 0.34 0.54
N GLY A 658 -14.42 0.83 0.40
CA GLY A 658 -13.80 1.75 1.34
C GLY A 658 -14.59 3.04 1.50
N TYR A 659 -15.09 3.62 0.40
CA TYR A 659 -16.00 4.76 0.45
C TYR A 659 -17.30 4.42 1.20
N VAL A 660 -18.02 3.37 0.79
CA VAL A 660 -19.31 2.98 1.39
C VAL A 660 -19.18 2.71 2.90
N ILE A 661 -18.14 1.98 3.32
CA ILE A 661 -17.92 1.64 4.73
C ILE A 661 -17.53 2.87 5.55
N VAL A 662 -16.69 3.76 5.00
CA VAL A 662 -16.33 5.03 5.66
C VAL A 662 -17.53 5.97 5.73
N HIS A 663 -18.37 6.03 4.69
CA HIS A 663 -19.59 6.84 4.69
C HIS A 663 -20.58 6.35 5.75
N ILE A 664 -20.94 5.06 5.76
CA ILE A 664 -21.83 4.48 6.78
C ILE A 664 -21.27 4.69 8.20
N ALA A 665 -19.96 4.51 8.41
CA ALA A 665 -19.35 4.77 9.71
C ALA A 665 -19.40 6.24 10.13
N MET A 666 -19.16 7.18 9.20
CA MET A 666 -19.32 8.62 9.46
C MET A 666 -20.77 8.99 9.72
N PHE A 667 -21.72 8.44 8.95
CA PHE A 667 -23.16 8.65 9.11
C PHE A 667 -23.67 8.17 10.47
N MET A 668 -23.29 6.97 10.92
CA MET A 668 -23.64 6.47 12.25
C MET A 668 -23.07 7.35 13.37
N ILE A 669 -21.84 7.86 13.23
CA ILE A 669 -21.25 8.82 14.19
C ILE A 669 -22.01 10.15 14.16
N GLY A 670 -22.45 10.60 12.97
CA GLY A 670 -23.29 11.78 12.80
C GLY A 670 -24.66 11.64 13.47
N LEU A 671 -25.35 10.52 13.28
CA LEU A 671 -26.62 10.22 13.96
C LEU A 671 -26.43 10.16 15.48
N MET A 672 -25.35 9.55 15.98
CA MET A 672 -25.03 9.61 17.42
C MET A 672 -24.83 11.05 17.91
N PHE A 673 -24.26 11.95 17.10
CA PHE A 673 -24.16 13.37 17.45
C PHE A 673 -25.53 14.06 17.44
N VAL A 674 -26.41 13.80 16.46
CA VAL A 674 -27.79 14.30 16.45
C VAL A 674 -28.53 13.89 17.74
N CYS A 675 -28.51 12.60 18.07
CA CYS A 675 -29.27 12.06 19.20
C CYS A 675 -28.68 12.41 20.59
N LEU A 676 -27.36 12.60 20.72
CA LEU A 676 -26.71 12.90 22.00
C LEU A 676 -26.47 14.40 22.24
N VAL A 677 -26.55 15.23 21.19
CA VAL A 677 -26.26 16.68 21.26
C VAL A 677 -27.43 17.51 20.78
N ILE A 678 -27.90 17.33 19.54
CA ILE A 678 -28.89 18.23 18.93
C ILE A 678 -30.27 18.07 19.58
N LEU A 679 -30.85 16.86 19.55
CA LEU A 679 -32.20 16.64 20.10
C LEU A 679 -32.28 16.97 21.61
N PRO A 680 -31.31 16.60 22.47
CA PRO A 680 -31.36 16.98 23.88
C PRO A 680 -31.24 18.49 24.13
N ILE A 681 -30.48 19.23 23.30
CA ILE A 681 -30.39 20.70 23.41
C ILE A 681 -31.73 21.35 23.02
N GLN A 682 -32.45 20.80 22.05
CA GLN A 682 -33.77 21.30 21.65
C GLN A 682 -34.86 21.00 22.69
N ILE A 683 -34.89 19.77 23.23
CA ILE A 683 -35.94 19.33 24.16
C ILE A 683 -35.72 19.90 25.58
N PHE A 684 -34.47 19.90 26.08
CA PHE A 684 -34.16 20.23 27.48
C PHE A 684 -33.44 21.57 27.67
N GLY A 685 -33.09 22.26 26.58
CA GLY A 685 -32.32 23.51 26.62
C GLY A 685 -30.82 23.30 26.87
N ILE A 686 -30.00 24.18 26.28
CA ILE A 686 -28.53 24.04 26.30
C ILE A 686 -27.92 24.05 27.71
N LEU A 687 -28.52 24.77 28.67
CA LEU A 687 -28.03 24.84 30.05
C LEU A 687 -28.14 23.50 30.78
N LEU A 688 -29.27 22.78 30.61
CA LEU A 688 -29.47 21.49 31.26
C LEU A 688 -28.61 20.41 30.59
N TRP A 689 -28.54 20.41 29.24
CA TRP A 689 -27.60 19.53 28.52
C TRP A 689 -26.14 19.77 28.95
N LEU A 690 -25.71 21.04 29.07
CA LEU A 690 -24.37 21.38 29.52
C LEU A 690 -24.11 20.90 30.96
N LYS A 691 -25.11 20.91 31.84
CA LYS A 691 -25.02 20.31 33.19
C LYS A 691 -24.80 18.80 33.13
N TRP A 692 -25.56 18.07 32.31
CA TRP A 692 -25.36 16.62 32.10
C TRP A 692 -23.96 16.30 31.57
N VAL A 693 -23.50 17.06 30.57
CA VAL A 693 -22.15 16.93 30.01
C VAL A 693 -21.07 17.27 31.04
N ALA A 694 -21.24 18.33 31.82
CA ALA A 694 -20.28 18.72 32.86
C ALA A 694 -20.16 17.67 33.97
N MET A 695 -21.28 17.10 34.44
CA MET A 695 -21.26 16.01 35.44
C MET A 695 -20.58 14.75 34.91
N SER A 696 -20.87 14.35 33.67
CA SER A 696 -20.20 13.23 33.00
C SER A 696 -18.69 13.49 32.82
N LEU A 697 -18.34 14.65 32.28
CA LEU A 697 -16.96 15.05 31.99
C LEU A 697 -16.13 15.22 33.27
N ALA A 698 -16.70 15.67 34.38
CA ALA A 698 -16.01 15.77 35.67
C ALA A 698 -15.46 14.42 36.17
N ASN A 699 -16.19 13.33 35.96
CA ASN A 699 -15.74 11.98 36.30
C ASN A 699 -14.55 11.55 35.41
N PHE A 700 -14.63 11.78 34.10
CA PHE A 700 -13.53 11.51 33.18
C PHE A 700 -12.30 12.39 33.45
N LEU A 701 -12.49 13.68 33.76
CA LEU A 701 -11.43 14.61 34.12
C LEU A 701 -10.75 14.23 35.43
N THR A 702 -11.50 13.78 36.44
CA THR A 702 -10.95 13.25 37.70
C THR A 702 -10.06 12.03 37.44
N LEU A 703 -10.54 11.07 36.62
CA LEU A 703 -9.77 9.88 36.26
C LEU A 703 -8.50 10.20 35.43
N ILE A 704 -8.59 11.18 34.51
CA ILE A 704 -7.44 11.69 33.76
C ILE A 704 -6.47 12.43 34.70
N GLY A 705 -6.98 13.19 35.67
CA GLY A 705 -6.21 13.89 36.70
C GLY A 705 -5.39 12.92 37.55
N LEU A 706 -6.01 11.85 38.06
CA LEU A 706 -5.33 10.76 38.78
C LEU A 706 -4.24 10.10 37.92
N MET A 707 -4.54 9.79 36.65
CA MET A 707 -3.55 9.23 35.71
C MET A 707 -2.37 10.19 35.46
N ARG A 708 -2.60 11.52 35.46
CA ARG A 708 -1.54 12.53 35.32
C ARG A 708 -0.75 12.70 36.62
N LEU A 709 -1.40 12.70 37.77
CA LEU A 709 -0.78 12.76 39.09
C LEU A 709 0.21 11.61 39.29
N GLN A 710 -0.17 10.37 38.93
CA GLN A 710 0.76 9.22 38.91
C GLN A 710 2.02 9.48 38.07
N CYS A 711 1.88 10.05 36.87
CA CYS A 711 3.04 10.36 36.01
C CYS A 711 3.92 11.48 36.60
N ILE A 712 3.34 12.46 37.28
CA ILE A 712 4.04 13.57 37.94
C ILE A 712 4.80 13.05 39.17
N LEU A 713 4.15 12.26 40.03
CA LEU A 713 4.80 11.58 41.17
C LEU A 713 5.95 10.69 40.70
N GLY A 714 5.78 9.99 39.57
CA GLY A 714 6.85 9.31 38.85
C GLY A 714 8.06 10.21 38.56
N GLN A 715 7.86 11.34 37.91
CA GLN A 715 8.94 12.26 37.49
C GLN A 715 9.64 12.98 38.66
N ILE A 716 8.91 13.28 39.74
CA ILE A 716 9.41 14.06 40.88
C ILE A 716 10.05 13.17 41.94
N PHE A 717 9.33 12.15 42.43
CA PHE A 717 9.76 11.33 43.56
C PHE A 717 10.54 10.08 43.13
N PHE A 718 10.17 9.44 42.01
CA PHE A 718 10.70 8.12 41.66
C PHE A 718 11.79 8.12 40.57
N LEU A 719 11.82 9.05 39.61
CA LEU A 719 12.97 9.15 38.68
C LEU A 719 14.16 9.87 39.33
N GLN A 720 15.32 9.22 39.27
CA GLN A 720 16.62 9.84 39.54
C GLN A 720 16.86 11.08 38.69
N ASP A 721 17.49 12.09 39.28
CA ASP A 721 17.78 13.36 38.61
C ASP A 721 18.91 13.23 37.58
N LYS A 722 19.06 14.24 36.72
CA LYS A 722 19.96 14.20 35.56
C LYS A 722 21.42 14.04 35.99
N THR A 723 22.13 13.10 35.36
CA THR A 723 23.56 12.86 35.65
C THR A 723 24.48 13.84 34.93
N SER A 724 24.00 14.52 33.87
CA SER A 724 24.69 15.63 33.21
C SER A 724 23.71 16.74 32.78
N PRO A 725 24.07 18.03 32.88
CA PRO A 725 23.25 19.12 32.38
C PRO A 725 23.11 19.12 30.84
N THR A 726 24.00 18.43 30.12
CA THR A 726 23.91 18.27 28.65
C THR A 726 22.82 17.28 28.22
N GLU A 727 22.37 16.40 29.12
CA GLU A 727 21.34 15.41 28.81
C GLU A 727 19.95 16.05 28.86
N LYS A 728 19.17 15.87 27.79
CA LYS A 728 17.84 16.47 27.66
C LYS A 728 16.81 15.85 28.61
N MET A 729 17.01 14.60 29.05
CA MET A 729 16.04 13.76 29.77
C MET A 729 16.58 13.32 31.14
N LYS A 730 15.72 12.85 32.04
CA LYS A 730 16.15 12.12 33.26
C LYS A 730 16.49 10.66 32.90
N PRO A 731 17.47 10.00 33.54
CA PRO A 731 17.72 8.57 33.36
C PRO A 731 16.54 7.73 33.88
N LEU A 732 16.32 6.56 33.28
CA LEU A 732 15.32 5.59 33.74
C LEU A 732 15.88 4.75 34.90
N ALA A 733 16.12 5.40 36.03
CA ALA A 733 16.61 4.80 37.26
C ALA A 733 15.79 5.26 38.47
N ILE A 734 15.42 4.33 39.36
CA ILE A 734 14.52 4.60 40.49
C ILE A 734 15.26 5.19 41.70
N LYS A 735 14.88 6.41 42.08
CA LYS A 735 15.16 7.07 43.36
C LYS A 735 14.18 6.54 44.42
N ASN A 736 14.69 6.16 45.59
CA ASN A 736 13.91 5.56 46.70
C ASN A 736 13.06 4.32 46.32
N ARG A 737 13.74 3.18 46.09
CA ARG A 737 13.11 1.89 45.76
C ARG A 737 12.08 1.39 46.79
N LYS A 738 12.27 1.66 48.10
CA LYS A 738 11.31 1.24 49.14
C LYS A 738 9.96 1.96 49.00
N ALA A 739 9.98 3.29 48.85
CA ALA A 739 8.76 4.06 48.61
C ALA A 739 8.07 3.65 47.30
N PHE A 740 8.84 3.42 46.23
CA PHE A 740 8.30 2.96 44.94
C PHE A 740 7.48 1.66 45.09
N HIS A 741 7.97 0.67 45.85
CA HIS A 741 7.23 -0.58 46.08
C HIS A 741 5.94 -0.37 46.88
N ASN A 742 5.95 0.46 47.93
CA ASN A 742 4.74 0.76 48.71
C ASN A 742 3.69 1.51 47.87
N PHE A 743 4.09 2.52 47.09
CA PHE A 743 3.18 3.23 46.18
C PHE A 743 2.67 2.32 45.05
N ASN A 744 3.45 1.35 44.58
CA ASN A 744 2.99 0.36 43.60
C ASN A 744 1.84 -0.49 44.15
N TYR A 745 1.91 -0.93 45.41
CA TYR A 745 0.85 -1.70 46.05
C TYR A 745 -0.48 -0.91 46.10
N PHE A 746 -0.46 0.36 46.51
CA PHE A 746 -1.68 1.18 46.51
C PHE A 746 -2.16 1.52 45.10
N PHE A 747 -1.26 1.82 44.15
CA PHE A 747 -1.66 2.13 42.78
C PHE A 747 -2.17 0.92 41.99
N PHE A 748 -1.89 -0.33 42.41
CA PHE A 748 -2.41 -1.54 41.76
C PHE A 748 -3.94 -1.50 41.56
N PHE A 749 -4.71 -1.20 42.61
CA PHE A 749 -6.17 -1.16 42.58
C PHE A 749 -6.69 -0.04 41.66
N PHE A 750 -6.12 1.17 41.74
CA PHE A 750 -6.45 2.28 40.83
C PHE A 750 -6.07 1.96 39.37
N ASN A 751 -4.96 1.25 39.17
CA ASN A 751 -4.49 0.84 37.84
C ASN A 751 -5.38 -0.23 37.22
N MET A 752 -6.05 -1.08 38.00
CA MET A 752 -7.10 -1.98 37.49
C MET A 752 -8.25 -1.19 36.86
N VAL A 753 -8.81 -0.20 37.57
CA VAL A 753 -9.92 0.66 37.06
C VAL A 753 -9.48 1.45 35.82
N LEU A 754 -8.27 2.01 35.84
CA LEU A 754 -7.67 2.66 34.66
C LEU A 754 -7.47 1.67 33.51
N GLY A 755 -7.21 0.39 33.78
CA GLY A 755 -7.10 -0.68 32.78
C GLY A 755 -8.41 -0.88 32.03
N LEU A 756 -9.54 -0.97 32.75
CA LEU A 756 -10.89 -1.13 32.16
C LEU A 756 -11.17 -0.03 31.10
N MET A 757 -10.95 1.23 31.48
CA MET A 757 -11.19 2.38 30.60
C MET A 757 -10.21 2.46 29.43
N ASN A 758 -8.96 2.01 29.61
CA ASN A 758 -8.03 1.93 28.49
C ASN A 758 -8.30 0.73 27.56
N CYS A 759 -9.01 -0.31 28.01
CA CYS A 759 -9.51 -1.38 27.15
C CYS A 759 -10.62 -0.88 26.22
N LEU A 760 -11.63 -0.17 26.76
CA LEU A 760 -12.67 0.48 25.95
C LEU A 760 -12.05 1.45 24.91
N LEU A 761 -11.08 2.27 25.33
CA LEU A 761 -10.35 3.15 24.42
C LEU A 761 -9.47 2.41 23.40
N ARG A 762 -9.01 1.18 23.68
CA ARG A 762 -8.27 0.32 22.73
C ARG A 762 -9.19 -0.08 21.59
N ILE A 763 -10.40 -0.53 21.91
CA ILE A 763 -11.44 -0.95 20.96
C ILE A 763 -11.90 0.22 20.09
N ILE A 764 -12.28 1.35 20.68
CA ILE A 764 -12.74 2.53 19.95
C ILE A 764 -11.68 3.02 18.95
N LYS A 765 -10.41 3.05 19.38
CA LYS A 765 -9.28 3.41 18.49
C LYS A 765 -9.02 2.37 17.41
N SER A 766 -9.10 1.07 17.71
CA SER A 766 -8.81 0.02 16.73
C SER A 766 -9.89 -0.04 15.66
N LEU A 767 -11.15 0.20 16.03
CA LEU A 767 -12.26 0.38 15.09
C LEU A 767 -12.05 1.62 14.21
N ALA A 768 -11.74 2.78 14.79
CA ALA A 768 -11.50 4.01 14.03
C ALA A 768 -10.30 3.89 13.06
N VAL A 769 -9.16 3.38 13.54
CA VAL A 769 -7.98 3.13 12.69
C VAL A 769 -8.27 2.05 11.65
N GLY A 770 -9.05 1.02 11.99
CA GLY A 770 -9.49 -0.02 11.08
C GLY A 770 -10.31 0.56 9.92
N VAL A 771 -11.40 1.27 10.22
CA VAL A 771 -12.28 1.95 9.25
C VAL A 771 -11.48 2.86 8.32
N MET A 772 -10.59 3.71 8.86
CA MET A 772 -9.72 4.60 8.08
C MET A 772 -8.67 3.89 7.19
N LEU A 773 -8.48 2.58 7.36
CA LEU A 773 -7.54 1.76 6.58
C LEU A 773 -8.23 0.73 5.69
N VAL A 774 -9.56 0.53 5.77
CA VAL A 774 -10.31 -0.43 4.92
C VAL A 774 -10.05 -0.18 3.45
N SER A 775 -10.15 1.08 3.03
CA SER A 775 -9.96 1.56 1.64
C SER A 775 -8.54 1.35 1.08
N ARG A 776 -7.57 0.99 1.92
CA ARG A 776 -6.14 1.12 1.62
C ARG A 776 -5.46 -0.23 1.47
N ILE A 777 -4.89 -0.50 0.30
CA ILE A 777 -4.16 -1.74 0.01
C ILE A 777 -2.68 -1.60 0.35
N GLU A 778 -2.13 -0.37 0.30
CA GLU A 778 -0.69 -0.12 0.54
C GLU A 778 -0.23 -0.36 1.99
N ARG A 779 -1.18 -0.59 2.91
CA ARG A 779 -0.97 -0.90 4.32
C ARG A 779 -1.91 -2.03 4.74
N THR A 780 -1.42 -2.94 5.56
CA THR A 780 -2.22 -3.93 6.29
C THR A 780 -3.12 -3.27 7.35
N ILE A 781 -4.26 -3.89 7.64
CA ILE A 781 -5.06 -3.62 8.87
C ILE A 781 -4.61 -4.57 10.01
N MET A 782 -4.12 -5.76 9.66
CA MET A 782 -3.65 -6.77 10.60
C MET A 782 -2.44 -6.26 11.41
N PRO A 783 -2.31 -6.64 12.69
CA PRO A 783 -1.15 -6.32 13.51
C PRO A 783 0.13 -7.06 13.07
N GLU A 784 1.29 -6.64 13.59
CA GLU A 784 2.57 -7.22 13.21
C GLU A 784 2.61 -8.74 13.48
N GLY A 785 3.11 -9.49 12.49
CA GLY A 785 3.14 -10.95 12.48
C GLY A 785 1.94 -11.62 11.80
N PHE A 786 0.78 -10.94 11.71
CA PHE A 786 -0.42 -11.44 11.02
C PHE A 786 -0.65 -10.83 9.63
N GLU A 787 0.30 -10.01 9.15
CA GLU A 787 0.24 -9.26 7.88
C GLU A 787 0.06 -10.15 6.63
N THR A 788 0.40 -11.44 6.72
CA THR A 788 0.20 -12.45 5.67
C THR A 788 -1.26 -12.90 5.49
N LEU A 789 -2.12 -12.70 6.49
CA LEU A 789 -3.55 -13.01 6.40
C LEU A 789 -4.32 -12.01 5.52
N ASP A 790 -3.75 -10.82 5.32
CA ASP A 790 -4.25 -9.77 4.45
C ASP A 790 -3.83 -10.01 2.99
N SER A 791 -4.70 -10.70 2.26
CA SER A 791 -4.51 -11.00 0.82
C SER A 791 -4.44 -9.72 -0.05
N SER A 792 -5.02 -8.60 0.40
CA SER A 792 -4.94 -7.34 -0.32
C SER A 792 -3.55 -6.72 -0.19
N TYR A 793 -3.00 -6.66 1.02
CA TYR A 793 -1.64 -6.18 1.26
C TYR A 793 -0.59 -7.07 0.56
N CYS A 794 -0.77 -8.40 0.60
CA CYS A 794 0.07 -9.33 -0.16
C CYS A 794 0.01 -9.08 -1.68
N THR A 795 -1.16 -8.73 -2.22
CA THR A 795 -1.34 -8.38 -3.65
C THR A 795 -0.54 -7.14 -4.02
N TRP A 796 -0.49 -6.12 -3.16
CA TRP A 796 0.34 -4.92 -3.33
C TRP A 796 1.85 -5.22 -3.23
N LEU A 797 2.28 -6.01 -2.25
CA LEU A 797 3.69 -6.43 -2.11
C LEU A 797 4.16 -7.21 -3.35
N GLY A 798 3.33 -8.15 -3.84
CA GLY A 798 3.60 -8.91 -5.05
C GLY A 798 3.72 -8.02 -6.30
N MET A 799 2.75 -7.10 -6.48
CA MET A 799 2.74 -6.14 -7.59
C MET A 799 3.97 -5.22 -7.60
N ILE A 800 4.41 -4.71 -6.44
CA ILE A 800 5.61 -3.88 -6.35
C ILE A 800 6.89 -4.67 -6.62
N MET A 801 6.98 -5.92 -6.16
CA MET A 801 8.16 -6.76 -6.40
C MET A 801 8.28 -7.12 -7.88
N ALA A 802 7.18 -7.52 -8.53
CA ALA A 802 7.16 -7.77 -9.97
C ALA A 802 7.49 -6.50 -10.80
N ASP A 803 7.00 -5.31 -10.42
CA ASP A 803 7.38 -4.06 -11.08
C ASP A 803 8.86 -3.67 -10.83
N HIS A 804 9.43 -4.00 -9.66
CA HIS A 804 10.86 -3.84 -9.42
C HIS A 804 11.67 -4.73 -10.37
N HIS A 805 11.37 -6.02 -10.46
CA HIS A 805 12.11 -6.96 -11.30
C HIS A 805 12.00 -6.65 -12.79
N HIS A 806 10.80 -6.31 -13.30
CA HIS A 806 10.60 -6.06 -14.73
C HIS A 806 10.83 -4.61 -15.19
N SER A 807 10.81 -3.62 -14.28
CA SER A 807 10.85 -2.19 -14.61
C SER A 807 12.04 -1.43 -13.99
N ASN A 808 13.10 -2.12 -13.54
CA ASN A 808 14.30 -1.47 -12.98
C ASN A 808 15.07 -0.67 -14.04
N PRO A 809 15.12 0.68 -13.95
CA PRO A 809 15.75 1.52 -14.97
C PRO A 809 17.26 1.32 -15.07
N VAL A 810 17.94 0.84 -14.02
CA VAL A 810 19.39 0.57 -14.05
C VAL A 810 19.68 -0.68 -14.88
N LEU A 811 18.92 -1.75 -14.66
CA LEU A 811 19.05 -3.00 -15.41
C LEU A 811 18.68 -2.80 -16.90
N VAL A 812 17.57 -2.10 -17.17
CA VAL A 812 17.13 -1.80 -18.55
C VAL A 812 18.17 -0.93 -19.28
N CYS A 813 18.72 0.09 -18.62
CA CYS A 813 19.80 0.90 -19.18
C CYS A 813 21.08 0.08 -19.44
N PHE A 814 21.44 -0.85 -18.55
CA PHE A 814 22.59 -1.75 -18.72
C PHE A 814 22.41 -2.69 -19.92
N CYS A 815 21.24 -3.33 -20.04
CA CYS A 815 20.90 -4.14 -21.22
C CYS A 815 20.91 -3.31 -22.52
N HIS A 816 20.45 -2.07 -22.49
CA HIS A 816 20.53 -1.17 -23.67
C HIS A 816 21.96 -0.77 -24.03
N LEU A 817 22.87 -0.61 -23.07
CA LEU A 817 24.30 -0.38 -23.34
C LEU A 817 24.95 -1.62 -23.97
N LEU A 818 24.66 -2.82 -23.44
CA LEU A 818 25.14 -4.09 -24.00
C LEU A 818 24.62 -4.34 -25.42
N LEU A 819 23.37 -3.99 -25.73
CA LEU A 819 22.78 -4.18 -27.06
C LEU A 819 23.25 -3.11 -28.07
N LYS A 820 23.70 -1.93 -27.62
CA LYS A 820 24.20 -0.87 -28.50
C LYS A 820 25.59 -1.17 -29.05
N HIS A 821 26.51 -1.63 -28.20
CA HIS A 821 27.90 -1.95 -28.58
C HIS A 821 28.04 -2.75 -29.88
N PRO A 822 27.47 -3.96 -30.01
CA PRO A 822 27.63 -4.79 -31.20
C PRO A 822 26.87 -4.27 -32.43
N SER A 823 26.06 -3.21 -32.30
CA SER A 823 25.36 -2.60 -33.44
C SER A 823 26.20 -1.53 -34.13
N GLU A 824 27.04 -0.81 -33.38
CA GLU A 824 27.94 0.21 -33.93
C GLU A 824 29.21 -0.42 -34.52
N ASP A 825 29.77 -1.44 -33.86
CA ASP A 825 30.91 -2.24 -34.38
C ASP A 825 30.64 -2.83 -35.78
N ILE A 826 29.37 -3.10 -36.14
CA ILE A 826 28.98 -3.68 -37.44
C ILE A 826 28.72 -2.60 -38.52
N GLN A 827 28.25 -1.39 -38.16
CA GLN A 827 28.03 -0.34 -39.17
C GLN A 827 29.35 0.31 -39.63
N ASP A 828 30.37 0.34 -38.77
CA ASP A 828 31.67 0.96 -39.06
C ASP A 828 32.68 0.05 -39.80
N GLU A 829 32.33 -1.22 -40.09
CA GLU A 829 33.24 -2.18 -40.74
C GLU A 829 33.77 -1.73 -42.12
N GLY A 830 33.06 -0.83 -42.80
CA GLY A 830 33.45 -0.28 -44.10
C GLY A 830 34.59 0.76 -44.05
N TYR A 831 34.81 1.44 -42.91
CA TYR A 831 35.81 2.51 -42.78
C TYR A 831 36.81 2.31 -41.64
N SER A 832 36.42 1.66 -40.54
CA SER A 832 37.23 1.61 -39.30
C SER A 832 38.33 0.56 -39.27
N ARG A 833 38.60 -0.16 -40.37
CA ARG A 833 39.66 -1.20 -40.43
C ARG A 833 41.07 -0.68 -40.16
N LEU A 834 41.37 0.59 -40.44
CA LEU A 834 42.69 1.19 -40.18
C LEU A 834 42.93 1.59 -38.71
N HIS A 835 41.89 1.74 -37.88
CA HIS A 835 42.00 2.39 -36.57
C HIS A 835 41.60 1.53 -35.38
N ARG A 836 41.63 0.20 -35.53
CA ARG A 836 41.40 -0.76 -34.45
C ARG A 836 42.52 -0.70 -33.41
N GLU A 837 42.30 0.03 -32.31
CA GLU A 837 43.21 -0.03 -31.15
C GLU A 837 43.37 -1.49 -30.67
N PRO A 838 44.60 -1.91 -30.29
CA PRO A 838 44.83 -3.28 -29.84
C PRO A 838 44.01 -3.60 -28.59
N LEU A 839 43.37 -4.78 -28.59
CA LEU A 839 42.53 -5.31 -27.50
C LEU A 839 43.23 -5.27 -26.12
N GLU A 840 44.55 -5.25 -26.11
CA GLU A 840 45.38 -5.15 -24.90
C GLU A 840 45.30 -3.77 -24.23
N LYS A 841 45.29 -2.66 -25.00
CA LYS A 841 45.05 -1.31 -24.43
C LYS A 841 43.71 -1.27 -23.69
N ASN A 842 42.66 -1.79 -24.32
CA ASN A 842 41.33 -1.90 -23.69
C ASN A 842 41.38 -2.75 -22.40
N ARG A 843 42.08 -3.89 -22.41
CA ARG A 843 42.28 -4.71 -21.18
C ARG A 843 43.03 -3.95 -20.08
N VAL A 844 44.03 -3.12 -20.43
CA VAL A 844 44.76 -2.28 -19.47
C VAL A 844 43.88 -1.16 -18.90
N HIS A 845 43.11 -0.45 -19.73
CA HIS A 845 42.15 0.56 -19.26
C HIS A 845 41.07 -0.05 -18.35
N ILE A 846 40.52 -1.22 -18.69
CA ILE A 846 39.54 -1.93 -17.85
C ILE A 846 40.16 -2.32 -16.50
N ARG A 847 41.41 -2.79 -16.47
CA ARG A 847 42.15 -3.10 -15.22
C ARG A 847 42.34 -1.84 -14.36
N TRP A 848 42.72 -0.71 -14.94
CA TRP A 848 42.86 0.55 -14.20
C TRP A 848 41.54 1.10 -13.67
N HIS A 849 40.45 1.09 -14.46
CA HIS A 849 39.11 1.49 -13.98
C HIS A 849 38.60 0.59 -12.85
N LEU A 850 38.88 -0.72 -12.94
CA LEU A 850 38.55 -1.68 -11.88
C LEU A 850 39.32 -1.39 -10.59
N VAL A 851 40.64 -1.12 -10.66
CA VAL A 851 41.46 -0.73 -9.51
C VAL A 851 40.95 0.58 -8.90
N TYR A 852 40.72 1.62 -9.71
CA TYR A 852 40.19 2.92 -9.29
C TYR A 852 38.84 2.79 -8.55
N SER A 853 37.91 2.01 -9.11
CA SER A 853 36.60 1.77 -8.50
C SER A 853 36.69 1.00 -7.17
N LEU A 854 37.63 0.04 -7.06
CA LEU A 854 37.84 -0.72 -5.82
C LEU A 854 38.52 0.12 -4.73
N LEU A 855 39.51 0.95 -5.09
CA LEU A 855 40.16 1.88 -4.16
C LEU A 855 39.17 2.90 -3.58
N ARG A 856 38.26 3.43 -4.41
CA ARG A 856 37.19 4.34 -3.94
C ARG A 856 36.04 3.63 -3.21
N ASN A 857 35.93 2.30 -3.28
CA ASN A 857 34.86 1.53 -2.66
C ASN A 857 35.41 0.29 -1.93
N PRO A 858 36.21 0.44 -0.86
CA PRO A 858 36.96 -0.67 -0.24
C PRO A 858 36.07 -1.81 0.28
N LYS A 859 34.80 -1.54 0.62
CA LYS A 859 33.81 -2.57 0.99
C LYS A 859 33.57 -3.60 -0.13
N LEU A 860 33.69 -3.19 -1.40
CA LEU A 860 33.52 -4.09 -2.55
C LEU A 860 34.68 -5.08 -2.71
N ILE A 861 35.88 -4.78 -2.16
CA ILE A 861 37.04 -5.69 -2.23
C ILE A 861 36.72 -6.99 -1.48
N LEU A 862 36.12 -6.90 -0.29
CA LEU A 862 35.73 -8.05 0.52
C LEU A 862 34.63 -8.89 -0.17
N LEU A 863 33.59 -8.22 -0.69
CA LEU A 863 32.51 -8.88 -1.43
C LEU A 863 33.02 -9.58 -2.70
N ARG A 864 33.91 -8.93 -3.46
CA ARG A 864 34.51 -9.50 -4.67
C ARG A 864 35.42 -10.70 -4.34
N LYS A 865 36.18 -10.67 -3.24
CA LYS A 865 36.97 -11.83 -2.79
C LYS A 865 36.06 -13.00 -2.41
N LYS A 866 35.03 -12.78 -1.59
CA LYS A 866 34.06 -13.83 -1.21
C LYS A 866 33.39 -14.46 -2.43
N HIS A 867 32.87 -13.64 -3.34
CA HIS A 867 32.20 -14.15 -4.54
C HIS A 867 33.13 -14.87 -5.52
N LYS A 868 34.43 -14.49 -5.58
CA LYS A 868 35.40 -15.31 -6.33
C LYS A 868 35.62 -16.68 -5.66
N GLN A 869 35.74 -16.73 -4.34
CA GLN A 869 35.88 -17.99 -3.60
C GLN A 869 34.64 -18.89 -3.70
N GLU A 870 33.45 -18.31 -3.86
CA GLU A 870 32.21 -19.05 -4.19
C GLU A 870 32.28 -19.61 -5.61
N ASN A 871 32.52 -18.77 -6.63
CA ASN A 871 32.59 -19.22 -8.02
C ASN A 871 33.75 -20.19 -8.31
N ASP A 872 34.89 -20.08 -7.60
CA ASP A 872 36.00 -21.03 -7.71
C ASP A 872 35.59 -22.40 -7.13
N LYS A 873 34.85 -22.44 -6.01
CA LYS A 873 34.28 -23.67 -5.44
C LYS A 873 33.18 -24.28 -6.29
N ASP A 874 32.29 -23.46 -6.84
CA ASP A 874 31.22 -23.95 -7.73
C ASP A 874 31.81 -24.54 -9.01
N ARG A 875 32.98 -24.05 -9.44
CA ARG A 875 33.78 -24.66 -10.52
C ARG A 875 34.46 -25.96 -10.12
N GLU A 876 35.04 -26.04 -8.91
CA GLU A 876 35.55 -27.31 -8.38
C GLU A 876 34.44 -28.36 -8.27
N LEU A 877 33.25 -27.98 -7.78
CA LEU A 877 32.08 -28.85 -7.71
C LEU A 877 31.56 -29.27 -9.09
N ALA A 878 31.52 -28.37 -10.08
CA ALA A 878 31.14 -28.72 -11.45
C ALA A 878 32.19 -29.61 -12.15
N TYR A 879 33.48 -29.42 -11.85
CA TYR A 879 34.56 -30.27 -12.33
C TYR A 879 34.48 -31.67 -11.71
N ILE A 880 34.28 -31.77 -10.40
CA ILE A 880 34.04 -33.05 -9.71
C ILE A 880 32.79 -33.72 -10.30
N TRP A 881 31.67 -33.00 -10.44
CA TRP A 881 30.42 -33.55 -10.97
C TRP A 881 30.53 -34.06 -12.41
N THR A 882 31.33 -33.40 -13.26
CA THR A 882 31.60 -33.90 -14.62
C THR A 882 32.51 -35.13 -14.60
N VAL A 883 33.57 -35.15 -13.78
CA VAL A 883 34.45 -36.31 -13.61
C VAL A 883 33.75 -37.52 -12.94
N THR A 884 32.68 -37.31 -12.16
CA THR A 884 31.88 -38.41 -11.57
C THR A 884 30.74 -38.92 -12.44
N ASN A 885 30.50 -38.30 -13.61
CA ASN A 885 29.45 -38.72 -14.57
C ASN A 885 30.04 -39.06 -15.95
N THR A 886 31.34 -39.34 -16.01
CA THR A 886 32.08 -39.92 -17.13
C THR A 886 32.67 -41.26 -16.70
#